data_AF-A0A9Y6J5P1-F1
#
_entry.id   AF-A0A9Y6J5P1-F1
#
_cell.length_a   1.000
_cell.length_b   1.000
_cell.length_c   1.000
_cell.angle_alpha   90.00
_cell.angle_beta   90.00
_cell.angle_gamma   90.00
#
_symmetry.space_group_name_H-M   'P 1'
#
loop_
_entity.id
_entity.type
_entity.pdbx_description
1 polymer ?
#
loop_
_entity_poly.entity_id
_entity_poly.type
_entity_poly.pdbx_seq_one_letter_code
_entity_poly.pdbx_strand_id
1 'polypeptide(L)'
;YGALKRRCKSEPHTGLILLPVTERKDPSKLMFDGVRKPVSAQQLLDCGVLDKSTFDQLLKGKKTVPEVSVDKKVFLKGTGSIAGVAVGPSRKMSFTEAKKMKILSSDSADMLLEAQAATGHIIDPRTNQKLTVKEACARGVVDKEDESKLFAAEAAAIGYKDLTTGKLLSAGQAMKKGLIDKDTALRVLQAQESVGGILDPDLSIFLPKNIALNRNLIDQDLYHALSQGPDCYLDPDTKQGTPYVSLKKKCKADPSTGLLLLPEPKKPATVQGLRGQVSVVDLVDANLLQRSDIDKLNQGRLTSQEVEERLRSYLRGSTCIAGVYDQASDKVLTIYQAMKDGLLKSGTTLELLEAQAASGFIVDPVNNLYLTVSEAYNRRLFGPEFKDNLLAAERAVTGYRLPGTDKTISLFQAIEKGLVEKGHGIRLLEAQIASGGIIDPEHSHRIDVNVAYKRGYLDDGMIKILSDQNADTKGFFDPNTEENLTYTELKNRCIPDKKTGLMLLPIIDKKSQESTQKNTLRKRRVLIVDPDTNKEMTVREAYDKGLIDYETFLELSDQECEWEEVTITAPDGSVKFLINDKKTGRQYDITELLEKRLIDESVVAQYRARAITINEFADIITRKTKHSSSFGQPAALGTSSVKSSSSTTSRTPLGISSVTSSSTTTKTSSSSNLRTSEGSVPSLSTSSSRSSSLVSRPLSPTLAKMTTTKTTTVTERSASSVSQDSPDFHKHMSSVSFTLSSPVEIVGEQEPIGAIFDTDNVEKISVTEALNRDLVDSITTQRLLEAQACTGGIVDPASGRRVSIQEACRMGIITEDMATKLKAAQKAYIGFEDVKMKRKMSVPEAVKEMWLPYEAGQRFMEFQVVTGGLYDPEMGGRRTIEDALKMGWLDGRAGQKLQDTKYHTKNLTCPKSKLKISYKEALDNCLTEESTGVKMLQASSVSSRGISSPYNVASAPGSTTGSRSGSRRSSRRNSLDLGSPISSSVSRYSISSFNSFQTKS
;
A
#
# COMPACT_ATOMS: atom_id res chain seq x y z
N TYR A 1 45.24 -86.12 36.55
CA TYR A 1 44.26 -86.40 37.63
C TYR A 1 44.19 -85.28 38.69
N GLY A 2 45.21 -85.06 39.53
CA GLY A 2 45.10 -84.17 40.73
C GLY A 2 44.62 -82.72 40.50
N ALA A 3 44.88 -82.12 39.33
CA ALA A 3 44.35 -80.80 38.98
C ALA A 3 42.81 -80.76 38.80
N LEU A 4 42.18 -81.88 38.44
CA LEU A 4 40.72 -82.02 38.41
C LEU A 4 40.17 -82.23 39.83
N LYS A 5 40.79 -83.10 40.64
CA LYS A 5 40.36 -83.37 42.03
C LYS A 5 40.33 -82.09 42.88
N ARG A 6 41.27 -81.15 42.67
CA ARG A 6 41.29 -79.82 43.32
C ARG A 6 40.18 -78.85 42.87
N ARG A 7 39.44 -79.17 41.79
CA ARG A 7 38.29 -78.37 41.30
C ARG A 7 36.94 -78.95 41.71
N CYS A 8 36.90 -80.20 42.16
CA CYS A 8 35.69 -80.85 42.63
C CYS A 8 35.23 -80.32 44.00
N LYS A 9 33.94 -80.44 44.29
CA LYS A 9 33.36 -80.27 45.62
C LYS A 9 32.99 -81.64 46.18
N SER A 10 33.07 -81.82 47.51
CA SER A 10 32.52 -83.00 48.17
C SER A 10 31.04 -82.75 48.49
N GLU A 11 30.18 -83.72 48.18
CA GLU A 11 28.75 -83.69 48.50
C GLU A 11 28.52 -84.18 49.95
N PRO A 12 27.95 -83.36 50.85
CA PRO A 12 27.90 -83.68 52.29
C PRO A 12 27.14 -84.96 52.67
N HIS A 13 26.18 -85.38 51.85
CA HIS A 13 25.30 -86.52 52.16
C HIS A 13 25.76 -87.85 51.55
N THR A 14 26.68 -87.83 50.58
CA THR A 14 27.13 -89.01 49.82
C THR A 14 28.63 -89.23 49.86
N GLY A 15 29.41 -88.21 50.27
CA GLY A 15 30.87 -88.19 50.20
C GLY A 15 31.44 -88.05 48.79
N LEU A 16 30.60 -88.02 47.74
CA LEU A 16 31.04 -88.01 46.35
C LEU A 16 31.82 -86.73 46.00
N ILE A 17 32.89 -86.89 45.20
CA ILE A 17 33.79 -85.81 44.78
C ILE A 17 33.34 -85.31 43.39
N LEU A 18 32.29 -84.50 43.39
CA LEU A 18 31.61 -84.00 42.19
C LEU A 18 32.41 -82.89 41.51
N LEU A 19 32.73 -83.05 40.22
CA LEU A 19 33.33 -81.97 39.42
C LEU A 19 32.24 -80.96 39.03
N PRO A 20 32.28 -79.69 39.46
CA PRO A 20 31.31 -78.69 39.05
C PRO A 20 31.51 -78.33 37.58
N VAL A 21 30.74 -79.00 36.71
CA VAL A 21 30.55 -78.60 35.33
C VAL A 21 29.65 -77.35 35.33
N THR A 22 30.22 -76.19 35.10
CA THR A 22 29.43 -74.99 34.81
C THR A 22 28.72 -75.21 33.48
N GLU A 23 27.39 -75.35 33.50
CA GLU A 23 26.57 -75.30 32.29
C GLU A 23 26.93 -74.02 31.51
N ARG A 24 27.48 -74.19 30.31
CA ARG A 24 27.65 -73.08 29.40
C ARG A 24 26.28 -72.79 28.80
N LYS A 25 25.74 -71.60 29.07
CA LYS A 25 24.48 -71.18 28.44
C LYS A 25 24.71 -71.09 26.93
N ASP A 26 23.79 -71.64 26.16
CA ASP A 26 23.79 -71.54 24.71
C ASP A 26 23.65 -70.06 24.30
N PRO A 27 24.60 -69.47 23.54
CA PRO A 27 24.52 -68.07 23.12
C PRO A 27 23.28 -67.76 22.28
N SER A 28 22.71 -68.76 21.60
CA SER A 28 21.47 -68.68 20.83
C SER A 28 20.23 -68.46 21.70
N LYS A 29 20.32 -68.78 23.01
CA LYS A 29 19.25 -68.60 24.01
C LYS A 29 19.44 -67.33 24.85
N LEU A 30 20.55 -66.63 24.68
CA LEU A 30 20.85 -65.36 25.36
C LEU A 30 20.35 -64.19 24.50
N MET A 31 19.03 -63.99 24.50
CA MET A 31 18.35 -62.96 23.71
C MET A 31 18.27 -61.63 24.45
N PHE A 32 18.55 -60.55 23.75
CA PHE A 32 18.41 -59.16 24.16
C PHE A 32 17.27 -58.50 23.38
N ASP A 33 16.54 -57.58 24.00
CA ASP A 33 15.55 -56.77 23.28
C ASP A 33 16.25 -55.70 22.42
N GLY A 34 16.12 -55.80 21.09
CA GLY A 34 16.45 -54.71 20.17
C GLY A 34 15.34 -53.64 20.09
N VAL A 35 15.29 -52.92 18.97
CA VAL A 35 14.28 -51.87 18.71
C VAL A 35 12.93 -52.49 18.33
N ARG A 36 12.89 -53.43 17.38
CA ARG A 36 11.66 -54.12 16.91
C ARG A 36 11.71 -55.65 16.95
N LYS A 37 12.91 -56.23 17.08
CA LYS A 37 13.15 -57.68 17.12
C LYS A 37 14.14 -58.00 18.26
N PRO A 38 14.08 -59.19 18.88
CA PRO A 38 15.12 -59.64 19.80
C PRO A 38 16.39 -60.06 19.02
N VAL A 39 17.56 -59.89 19.63
CA VAL A 39 18.88 -60.16 19.05
C VAL A 39 19.71 -61.04 19.98
N SER A 40 20.48 -62.01 19.45
CA SER A 40 21.25 -62.94 20.30
C SER A 40 22.59 -62.36 20.75
N ALA A 41 23.13 -62.88 21.86
CA ALA A 41 24.47 -62.54 22.34
C ALA A 41 25.56 -62.78 21.29
N GLN A 42 25.40 -63.79 20.42
CA GLN A 42 26.33 -64.06 19.32
C GLN A 42 26.25 -62.96 18.26
N GLN A 43 25.05 -62.59 17.81
CA GLN A 43 24.85 -61.51 16.83
C GLN A 43 25.42 -60.16 17.33
N LEU A 44 25.31 -59.89 18.64
CA LEU A 44 25.90 -58.69 19.26
C LEU A 44 27.44 -58.71 19.30
N LEU A 45 28.05 -59.89 19.39
CA LEU A 45 29.50 -60.06 19.27
C LEU A 45 29.95 -59.91 17.80
N ASP A 46 29.22 -60.53 16.86
CA ASP A 46 29.51 -60.52 15.43
C ASP A 46 29.33 -59.13 14.77
N CYS A 47 28.56 -58.24 15.40
CA CYS A 47 28.44 -56.83 15.01
C CYS A 47 29.34 -55.88 15.85
N GLY A 48 30.12 -56.39 16.80
CA GLY A 48 31.05 -55.60 17.62
C GLY A 48 30.42 -54.71 18.69
N VAL A 49 29.11 -54.80 18.94
CA VAL A 49 28.43 -54.08 20.03
C VAL A 49 28.78 -54.69 21.40
N LEU A 50 28.94 -56.01 21.45
CA LEU A 50 29.36 -56.77 22.62
C LEU A 50 30.83 -57.19 22.47
N ASP A 51 31.64 -56.97 23.49
CA ASP A 51 33.03 -57.39 23.50
C ASP A 51 33.16 -58.87 23.94
N LYS A 52 34.26 -59.51 23.54
CA LYS A 52 34.51 -60.92 23.82
C LYS A 52 34.57 -61.25 25.32
N SER A 53 34.98 -60.31 26.18
CA SER A 53 35.05 -60.54 27.63
C SER A 53 33.65 -60.55 28.25
N THR A 54 32.79 -59.60 27.90
CA THR A 54 31.40 -59.55 28.38
C THR A 54 30.58 -60.72 27.83
N PHE A 55 30.80 -61.12 26.56
CA PHE A 55 30.21 -62.34 25.99
C PHE A 55 30.63 -63.60 26.77
N ASP A 56 31.94 -63.76 27.04
CA ASP A 56 32.46 -64.87 27.85
C ASP A 56 31.88 -64.86 29.29
N GLN A 57 31.59 -63.69 29.85
CA GLN A 57 30.97 -63.56 31.18
C GLN A 57 29.49 -63.99 31.16
N LEU A 58 28.73 -63.64 30.12
CA LEU A 58 27.34 -64.08 29.92
C LEU A 58 27.25 -65.60 29.75
N LEU A 59 28.11 -66.20 28.90
CA LEU A 59 28.18 -67.66 28.70
C LEU A 59 28.47 -68.42 30.01
N LYS A 60 29.28 -67.83 30.90
CA LYS A 60 29.68 -68.38 32.20
C LYS A 60 28.71 -68.00 33.33
N GLY A 61 27.60 -67.31 33.02
CA GLY A 61 26.61 -66.87 34.01
C GLY A 61 27.10 -65.82 35.01
N LYS A 62 28.23 -65.15 34.74
CA LYS A 62 28.84 -64.13 35.63
C LYS A 62 28.21 -62.75 35.52
N LYS A 63 27.62 -62.44 34.38
CA LYS A 63 26.70 -61.31 34.17
C LYS A 63 25.37 -61.85 33.70
N THR A 64 24.28 -61.13 33.97
CA THR A 64 22.96 -61.42 33.41
C THR A 64 22.66 -60.57 32.17
N VAL A 65 21.66 -61.00 31.37
CA VAL A 65 21.19 -60.23 30.21
C VAL A 65 20.67 -58.84 30.62
N PRO A 66 19.86 -58.66 31.69
CA PRO A 66 19.44 -57.34 32.14
C PRO A 66 20.60 -56.37 32.46
N GLU A 67 21.64 -56.82 33.16
CA GLU A 67 22.83 -56.00 33.46
C GLU A 67 23.48 -55.47 32.18
N VAL A 68 23.81 -56.37 31.24
CA VAL A 68 24.43 -56.00 29.97
C VAL A 68 23.47 -55.19 29.08
N SER A 69 22.16 -55.35 29.25
CA SER A 69 21.15 -54.54 28.55
C SER A 69 21.13 -53.09 29.02
N VAL A 70 21.50 -52.83 30.28
CA VAL A 70 21.73 -51.45 30.78
C VAL A 70 23.03 -50.90 30.19
N ASP A 71 24.14 -51.66 30.29
CA ASP A 71 25.46 -51.28 29.73
C ASP A 71 25.38 -50.95 28.22
N LYS A 72 24.54 -51.67 27.45
CA LYS A 72 24.43 -51.57 26.00
C LYS A 72 23.13 -50.90 25.52
N LYS A 73 22.37 -50.25 26.40
CA LYS A 73 21.06 -49.62 26.13
C LYS A 73 21.05 -48.74 24.88
N VAL A 74 22.12 -47.96 24.66
CA VAL A 74 22.26 -47.04 23.51
C VAL A 74 22.19 -47.79 22.17
N PHE A 75 22.86 -48.94 22.08
CA PHE A 75 22.88 -49.75 20.85
C PHE A 75 21.62 -50.59 20.69
N LEU A 76 21.07 -51.10 21.79
CA LEU A 76 19.87 -51.95 21.76
C LEU A 76 18.57 -51.17 21.50
N LYS A 77 18.38 -50.02 22.16
CA LYS A 77 17.10 -49.28 22.19
C LYS A 77 17.24 -47.76 22.02
N GLY A 78 18.46 -47.25 21.82
CA GLY A 78 18.74 -45.83 21.67
C GLY A 78 18.71 -45.02 22.97
N THR A 79 19.21 -43.79 22.91
CA THR A 79 19.09 -42.76 23.96
C THR A 79 17.71 -42.08 23.99
N GLY A 80 16.85 -42.34 23.00
CA GLY A 80 15.56 -41.68 22.80
C GLY A 80 15.63 -40.52 21.80
N SER A 81 14.62 -40.46 20.94
CA SER A 81 14.28 -39.32 20.06
C SER A 81 13.48 -38.27 20.83
N ILE A 82 13.24 -37.11 20.20
CA ILE A 82 12.37 -36.06 20.76
C ILE A 82 10.92 -36.58 20.75
N ALA A 83 10.30 -36.64 21.92
CA ALA A 83 9.03 -37.33 22.17
C ALA A 83 7.78 -36.46 21.95
N GLY A 84 7.92 -35.14 21.95
CA GLY A 84 6.82 -34.19 21.84
C GLY A 84 7.22 -32.80 22.32
N VAL A 85 6.21 -31.97 22.62
CA VAL A 85 6.39 -30.58 23.11
C VAL A 85 5.93 -30.47 24.57
N ALA A 86 6.70 -29.75 25.39
CA ALA A 86 6.35 -29.36 26.75
C ALA A 86 5.71 -27.95 26.75
N VAL A 87 4.46 -27.85 27.19
CA VAL A 87 3.65 -26.63 27.18
C VAL A 87 3.33 -26.25 28.63
N GLY A 88 3.98 -25.21 29.14
CA GLY A 88 3.99 -24.90 30.57
C GLY A 88 4.69 -25.96 31.47
N PRO A 89 4.52 -25.90 32.80
CA PRO A 89 5.33 -26.68 33.74
C PRO A 89 5.08 -28.19 33.77
N SER A 90 3.87 -28.65 33.40
CA SER A 90 3.42 -30.02 33.66
C SER A 90 2.61 -30.66 32.53
N ARG A 91 2.33 -29.93 31.44
CA ARG A 91 1.56 -30.43 30.30
C ARG A 91 2.51 -30.73 29.14
N LYS A 92 2.28 -31.87 28.51
CA LYS A 92 3.08 -32.43 27.41
C LYS A 92 2.14 -32.96 26.33
N MET A 93 2.53 -32.83 25.07
CA MET A 93 1.67 -33.10 23.91
C MET A 93 2.44 -33.71 22.74
N SER A 94 1.76 -34.49 21.89
CA SER A 94 2.37 -35.03 20.65
C SER A 94 2.62 -33.91 19.63
N PHE A 95 3.47 -34.17 18.63
CA PHE A 95 3.71 -33.22 17.55
C PHE A 95 2.44 -32.95 16.72
N THR A 96 1.56 -33.95 16.55
CA THR A 96 0.26 -33.82 15.90
C THR A 96 -0.69 -32.90 16.69
N GLU A 97 -0.66 -32.96 18.03
CA GLU A 97 -1.39 -32.01 18.88
C GLU A 97 -0.82 -30.59 18.74
N ALA A 98 0.50 -30.44 18.72
CA ALA A 98 1.17 -29.14 18.54
C ALA A 98 0.93 -28.53 17.14
N LYS A 99 0.89 -29.36 16.09
CA LYS A 99 0.49 -29.02 14.70
C LYS A 99 -0.94 -28.48 14.68
N LYS A 100 -1.90 -29.19 15.28
CA LYS A 100 -3.31 -28.75 15.40
C LYS A 100 -3.49 -27.46 16.19
N MET A 101 -2.72 -27.27 17.26
CA MET A 101 -2.75 -26.05 18.09
C MET A 101 -1.94 -24.89 17.49
N LYS A 102 -1.32 -25.05 16.31
CA LYS A 102 -0.44 -24.07 15.64
C LYS A 102 0.75 -23.63 16.51
N ILE A 103 1.19 -24.50 17.42
CA ILE A 103 2.39 -24.34 18.24
C ILE A 103 3.63 -24.73 17.43
N LEU A 104 3.51 -25.69 16.52
CA LEU A 104 4.49 -26.02 15.47
C LEU A 104 3.91 -25.71 14.08
N SER A 105 4.77 -25.47 13.10
CA SER A 105 4.41 -25.59 11.68
C SER A 105 4.18 -27.06 11.31
N SER A 106 3.43 -27.33 10.23
CA SER A 106 3.28 -28.70 9.73
C SER A 106 4.63 -29.31 9.42
N ASP A 107 5.46 -28.61 8.63
CA ASP A 107 6.75 -29.14 8.15
C ASP A 107 7.68 -29.56 9.29
N SER A 108 7.77 -28.76 10.36
CA SER A 108 8.60 -29.10 11.52
C SER A 108 8.00 -30.24 12.36
N ALA A 109 6.68 -30.25 12.57
CA ALA A 109 6.00 -31.36 13.26
C ALA A 109 6.13 -32.68 12.48
N ASP A 110 6.00 -32.63 11.15
CA ASP A 110 6.04 -33.79 10.25
C ASP A 110 7.46 -34.38 10.20
N MET A 111 8.49 -33.54 10.03
CA MET A 111 9.90 -33.96 10.14
C MET A 111 10.21 -34.60 11.52
N LEU A 112 9.65 -34.06 12.60
CA LEU A 112 9.87 -34.61 13.95
C LEU A 112 9.13 -35.93 14.17
N LEU A 113 7.98 -36.16 13.53
CA LEU A 113 7.29 -37.46 13.50
C LEU A 113 8.02 -38.49 12.64
N GLU A 114 8.55 -38.09 11.48
CA GLU A 114 9.43 -38.92 10.65
C GLU A 114 10.65 -39.39 11.46
N ALA A 115 11.26 -38.50 12.24
CA ALA A 115 12.37 -38.84 13.13
C ALA A 115 11.97 -39.85 14.22
N GLN A 116 10.76 -39.77 14.78
CA GLN A 116 10.26 -40.79 15.72
C GLN A 116 10.11 -42.16 15.05
N ALA A 117 9.42 -42.21 13.91
CA ALA A 117 9.22 -43.44 13.14
C ALA A 117 10.56 -44.10 12.75
N ALA A 118 11.49 -43.31 12.19
CA ALA A 118 12.80 -43.78 11.75
C ALA A 118 13.75 -44.18 12.88
N THR A 119 13.58 -43.63 14.10
CA THR A 119 14.34 -44.04 15.30
C THR A 119 13.69 -45.19 16.08
N GLY A 120 12.55 -45.69 15.59
CA GLY A 120 11.97 -46.94 16.04
C GLY A 120 10.45 -46.90 16.12
N HIS A 121 9.87 -45.88 16.75
CA HIS A 121 8.46 -45.86 17.18
C HIS A 121 7.94 -44.44 17.26
N ILE A 122 6.65 -44.25 16.96
CA ILE A 122 5.92 -43.05 17.41
C ILE A 122 5.79 -43.09 18.94
N ILE A 123 5.96 -41.95 19.60
CA ILE A 123 5.88 -41.81 21.05
C ILE A 123 4.64 -41.00 21.41
N ASP A 124 3.78 -41.54 22.29
CA ASP A 124 2.79 -40.73 23.00
C ASP A 124 3.41 -40.20 24.31
N PRO A 125 3.75 -38.90 24.42
CA PRO A 125 4.36 -38.35 25.63
C PRO A 125 3.39 -38.26 26.81
N ARG A 126 2.07 -38.37 26.59
CA ARG A 126 1.06 -38.35 27.65
C ARG A 126 0.98 -39.70 28.36
N THR A 127 1.00 -40.81 27.61
CA THR A 127 0.95 -42.18 28.17
C THR A 127 2.31 -42.86 28.31
N ASN A 128 3.40 -42.25 27.81
CA ASN A 128 4.75 -42.83 27.72
C ASN A 128 4.80 -44.16 26.93
N GLN A 129 3.89 -44.34 25.97
CA GLN A 129 3.82 -45.55 25.14
C GLN A 129 4.56 -45.35 23.82
N LYS A 130 5.20 -46.43 23.36
CA LYS A 130 5.88 -46.53 22.07
C LYS A 130 5.02 -47.38 21.14
N LEU A 131 4.69 -46.86 19.97
CA LEU A 131 3.68 -47.40 19.06
C LEU A 131 4.27 -47.62 17.65
N THR A 132 3.75 -48.59 16.91
CA THR A 132 3.83 -48.55 15.43
C THR A 132 3.09 -47.33 14.89
N VAL A 133 3.39 -46.94 13.65
CA VAL A 133 2.60 -45.92 12.93
C VAL A 133 1.12 -46.32 12.89
N LYS A 134 0.81 -47.59 12.58
CA LYS A 134 -0.56 -48.12 12.55
C LYS A 134 -1.29 -47.97 13.89
N GLU A 135 -0.63 -48.27 15.00
CA GLU A 135 -1.21 -48.11 16.35
C GLU A 135 -1.34 -46.64 16.76
N ALA A 136 -0.41 -45.78 16.34
CA ALA A 136 -0.49 -44.34 16.59
C ALA A 136 -1.67 -43.69 15.87
N CYS A 137 -1.90 -44.04 14.59
CA CYS A 137 -3.08 -43.64 13.83
C CYS A 137 -4.37 -44.17 14.47
N ALA A 138 -4.42 -45.46 14.82
CA ALA A 138 -5.58 -46.08 15.46
C ALA A 138 -5.94 -45.49 16.84
N ARG A 139 -5.00 -44.82 17.51
CA ARG A 139 -5.19 -44.13 18.80
C ARG A 139 -5.28 -42.61 18.69
N GLY A 140 -5.24 -42.04 17.48
CA GLY A 140 -5.28 -40.59 17.25
C GLY A 140 -4.06 -39.81 17.79
N VAL A 141 -2.93 -40.49 18.02
CA VAL A 141 -1.64 -39.86 18.38
C VAL A 141 -1.01 -39.17 17.17
N VAL A 142 -1.30 -39.72 15.98
CA VAL A 142 -0.91 -39.29 14.64
C VAL A 142 -2.17 -39.17 13.78
N ASP A 143 -2.18 -38.23 12.83
CA ASP A 143 -3.28 -38.07 11.87
C ASP A 143 -3.16 -39.02 10.69
N LYS A 144 -4.30 -39.50 10.21
CA LYS A 144 -4.38 -40.45 9.10
C LYS A 144 -3.83 -39.89 7.78
N GLU A 145 -3.80 -38.57 7.62
CA GLU A 145 -3.21 -37.88 6.46
C GLU A 145 -1.68 -38.05 6.39
N ASP A 146 -1.01 -38.22 7.53
CA ASP A 146 0.45 -38.42 7.60
C ASP A 146 0.84 -39.92 7.62
N GLU A 147 -0.12 -40.84 7.68
CA GLU A 147 0.07 -42.30 7.81
C GLU A 147 1.01 -42.86 6.72
N SER A 148 0.84 -42.43 5.46
CA SER A 148 1.63 -42.91 4.32
C SER A 148 3.10 -42.46 4.37
N LYS A 149 3.35 -41.18 4.70
CA LYS A 149 4.71 -40.64 4.92
C LYS A 149 5.40 -41.39 6.06
N LEU A 150 4.67 -41.59 7.17
CA LEU A 150 5.23 -42.16 8.38
C LEU A 150 5.51 -43.66 8.24
N PHE A 151 4.76 -44.41 7.42
CA PHE A 151 5.18 -45.77 7.03
C PHE A 151 6.50 -45.78 6.23
N ALA A 152 6.72 -44.81 5.33
CA ALA A 152 7.99 -44.69 4.61
C ALA A 152 9.18 -44.32 5.54
N ALA A 153 8.92 -43.62 6.64
CA ALA A 153 9.90 -43.36 7.69
C ALA A 153 10.09 -44.56 8.66
N GLU A 154 9.02 -45.27 9.02
CA GLU A 154 9.06 -46.49 9.85
C GLU A 154 9.82 -47.63 9.14
N ALA A 155 9.82 -47.65 7.81
CA ALA A 155 10.67 -48.52 7.00
C ALA A 155 12.19 -48.29 7.21
N ALA A 156 12.63 -47.11 7.66
CA ALA A 156 14.02 -46.91 8.09
C ALA A 156 14.36 -47.66 9.40
N ALA A 157 13.35 -48.02 10.19
CA ALA A 157 13.50 -48.79 11.43
C ALA A 157 13.20 -50.29 11.28
N ILE A 158 12.31 -50.67 10.35
CA ILE A 158 11.91 -52.07 10.09
C ILE A 158 12.73 -52.69 8.95
N GLY A 159 13.20 -51.86 8.01
CA GLY A 159 13.91 -52.22 6.78
C GLY A 159 13.07 -51.99 5.53
N TYR A 160 13.62 -51.27 4.56
CA TYR A 160 13.01 -51.08 3.24
C TYR A 160 13.05 -52.40 2.47
N LYS A 161 11.89 -52.96 2.12
CA LYS A 161 11.82 -54.24 1.40
C LYS A 161 12.21 -54.05 -0.07
N ASP A 162 13.33 -54.65 -0.46
CA ASP A 162 13.71 -54.79 -1.85
C ASP A 162 12.76 -55.76 -2.57
N LEU A 163 12.03 -55.26 -3.57
CA LEU A 163 11.10 -56.06 -4.36
C LEU A 163 11.80 -57.11 -5.24
N THR A 164 13.08 -56.92 -5.55
CA THR A 164 13.86 -57.82 -6.44
C THR A 164 14.53 -58.98 -5.69
N THR A 165 14.95 -58.78 -4.44
CA THR A 165 15.65 -59.80 -3.64
C THR A 165 14.89 -60.25 -2.40
N GLY A 166 13.80 -59.57 -2.04
CA GLY A 166 13.08 -59.77 -0.78
C GLY A 166 13.82 -59.27 0.46
N LYS A 167 15.09 -58.83 0.34
CA LYS A 167 15.93 -58.41 1.47
C LYS A 167 15.41 -57.09 2.09
N LEU A 168 15.57 -56.97 3.41
CA LEU A 168 15.42 -55.72 4.14
C LEU A 168 16.68 -54.85 4.00
N LEU A 169 16.50 -53.61 3.54
CA LEU A 169 17.58 -52.64 3.34
C LEU A 169 17.52 -51.55 4.42
N SER A 170 18.69 -51.14 4.91
CA SER A 170 18.84 -49.92 5.71
C SER A 170 18.63 -48.67 4.84
N ALA A 171 18.41 -47.50 5.44
CA ALA A 171 18.11 -46.27 4.69
C ALA A 171 19.21 -45.88 3.68
N GLY A 172 20.50 -46.06 4.01
CA GLY A 172 21.59 -45.80 3.06
C GLY A 172 21.59 -46.75 1.86
N GLN A 173 21.31 -48.04 2.11
CA GLN A 173 21.15 -49.05 1.04
C GLN A 173 19.90 -48.79 0.18
N ALA A 174 18.80 -48.33 0.79
CA ALA A 174 17.56 -47.96 0.11
C ALA A 174 17.77 -46.73 -0.81
N MET A 175 18.47 -45.70 -0.32
CA MET A 175 18.88 -44.54 -1.11
C MET A 175 19.75 -44.97 -2.32
N LYS A 176 20.74 -45.83 -2.09
CA LYS A 176 21.61 -46.36 -3.15
C LYS A 176 20.87 -47.20 -4.21
N LYS A 177 19.67 -47.72 -3.89
CA LYS A 177 18.76 -48.37 -4.84
C LYS A 177 17.67 -47.45 -5.41
N GLY A 178 17.64 -46.17 -5.04
CA GLY A 178 16.61 -45.22 -5.47
C GLY A 178 15.22 -45.47 -4.87
N LEU A 179 15.12 -46.21 -3.76
CA LEU A 179 13.86 -46.47 -3.05
C LEU A 179 13.43 -45.28 -2.18
N ILE A 180 14.38 -44.43 -1.78
CA ILE A 180 14.18 -43.13 -1.14
C ILE A 180 15.16 -42.12 -1.75
N ASP A 181 14.83 -40.84 -1.70
CA ASP A 181 15.72 -39.76 -2.11
C ASP A 181 16.83 -39.49 -1.07
N LYS A 182 17.81 -38.66 -1.45
CA LYS A 182 18.98 -38.35 -0.62
C LYS A 182 18.65 -37.51 0.61
N ASP A 183 17.67 -36.62 0.55
CA ASP A 183 17.36 -35.69 1.63
C ASP A 183 16.53 -36.38 2.72
N THR A 184 15.57 -37.22 2.32
CA THR A 184 14.90 -38.18 3.20
C THR A 184 15.91 -39.12 3.85
N ALA A 185 16.84 -39.70 3.09
CA ALA A 185 17.87 -40.59 3.62
C ALA A 185 18.76 -39.89 4.66
N LEU A 186 19.26 -38.69 4.37
CA LEU A 186 20.05 -37.90 5.32
C LEU A 186 19.25 -37.54 6.58
N ARG A 187 17.98 -37.13 6.43
CA ARG A 187 17.09 -36.80 7.55
C ARG A 187 16.90 -37.97 8.51
N VAL A 188 16.56 -39.16 8.00
CA VAL A 188 16.33 -40.34 8.84
C VAL A 188 17.63 -40.87 9.45
N LEU A 189 18.73 -40.91 8.70
CA LEU A 189 20.03 -41.36 9.19
C LEU A 189 20.60 -40.42 10.27
N GLN A 190 20.40 -39.10 10.14
CA GLN A 190 20.83 -38.13 11.15
C GLN A 190 20.05 -38.27 12.48
N ALA A 191 18.75 -38.57 12.42
CA ALA A 191 17.96 -38.89 13.62
C ALA A 191 18.43 -40.19 14.28
N GLN A 192 18.69 -41.24 13.50
CA GLN A 192 19.25 -42.49 14.01
C GLN A 192 20.63 -42.26 14.69
N GLU A 193 21.56 -41.58 14.00
CA GLU A 193 22.88 -41.26 14.56
C GLU A 193 22.76 -40.53 15.90
N SER A 194 21.91 -39.48 15.93
CA SER A 194 21.65 -38.67 17.13
C SER A 194 20.98 -39.44 18.28
N VAL A 195 20.46 -40.64 18.03
CA VAL A 195 19.84 -41.53 19.01
C VAL A 195 20.77 -42.65 19.48
N GLY A 196 21.67 -43.16 18.63
CA GLY A 196 22.70 -44.13 19.05
C GLY A 196 23.63 -44.67 17.97
N GLY A 197 23.33 -44.46 16.69
CA GLY A 197 24.09 -45.00 15.57
C GLY A 197 23.22 -45.16 14.32
N ILE A 198 23.70 -45.85 13.29
CA ILE A 198 22.85 -46.23 12.14
C ILE A 198 22.11 -47.52 12.48
N LEU A 199 20.81 -47.62 12.18
CA LEU A 199 20.08 -48.85 12.47
C LEU A 199 20.35 -49.95 11.43
N ASP A 200 20.71 -51.14 11.92
CA ASP A 200 20.73 -52.39 11.15
C ASP A 200 19.32 -53.02 11.24
N PRO A 201 18.52 -53.06 10.16
CA PRO A 201 17.14 -53.57 10.21
C PRO A 201 17.05 -55.10 10.26
N ASP A 202 18.10 -55.82 9.83
CA ASP A 202 18.17 -57.28 9.94
C ASP A 202 18.34 -57.66 11.42
N LEU A 203 19.27 -57.00 12.13
CA LEU A 203 19.53 -57.20 13.58
C LEU A 203 18.60 -56.40 14.52
N SER A 204 17.94 -55.35 14.02
CA SER A 204 17.09 -54.42 14.77
C SER A 204 17.80 -53.67 15.92
N ILE A 205 19.03 -53.22 15.68
CA ILE A 205 19.88 -52.49 16.65
C ILE A 205 20.62 -51.32 16.00
N PHE A 206 21.03 -50.33 16.79
CA PHE A 206 21.89 -49.23 16.36
C PHE A 206 23.36 -49.65 16.38
N LEU A 207 24.07 -49.42 15.27
CA LEU A 207 25.51 -49.67 15.13
C LEU A 207 26.28 -48.34 15.00
N PRO A 208 27.47 -48.19 15.64
CA PRO A 208 28.37 -47.07 15.41
C PRO A 208 28.64 -46.81 13.92
N LYS A 209 28.77 -45.53 13.50
CA LYS A 209 28.90 -45.15 12.07
C LYS A 209 30.01 -45.90 11.32
N ASN A 210 31.16 -46.14 11.95
CA ASN A 210 32.27 -46.90 11.37
C ASN A 210 31.92 -48.38 11.17
N ILE A 211 31.17 -49.00 12.09
CA ILE A 211 30.68 -50.37 11.95
C ILE A 211 29.59 -50.45 10.87
N ALA A 212 28.71 -49.46 10.79
CA ALA A 212 27.68 -49.35 9.77
C ALA A 212 28.28 -49.20 8.35
N LEU A 213 29.34 -48.40 8.20
CA LEU A 213 30.13 -48.28 6.97
C LEU A 213 30.79 -49.62 6.60
N ASN A 214 31.49 -50.27 7.54
CA ASN A 214 32.12 -51.57 7.31
C ASN A 214 31.12 -52.69 6.93
N ARG A 215 29.85 -52.57 7.35
CA ARG A 215 28.75 -53.49 7.01
C ARG A 215 27.95 -53.04 5.78
N ASN A 216 28.38 -51.98 5.08
CA ASN A 216 27.73 -51.40 3.90
C ASN A 216 26.27 -50.98 4.14
N LEU A 217 25.91 -50.54 5.35
CA LEU A 217 24.59 -49.96 5.66
C LEU A 217 24.50 -48.49 5.20
N ILE A 218 25.63 -47.80 5.24
CA ILE A 218 25.88 -46.50 4.62
C ILE A 218 27.13 -46.60 3.75
N ASP A 219 27.25 -45.72 2.77
CA ASP A 219 28.47 -45.55 1.97
C ASP A 219 29.32 -44.37 2.47
N GLN A 220 30.47 -44.15 1.81
CA GLN A 220 31.44 -43.12 2.17
C GLN A 220 30.86 -41.71 2.04
N ASP A 221 29.98 -41.48 1.06
CA ASP A 221 29.37 -40.17 0.80
C ASP A 221 28.35 -39.82 1.89
N LEU A 222 27.50 -40.77 2.30
CA LEU A 222 26.63 -40.63 3.46
C LEU A 222 27.41 -40.47 4.75
N TYR A 223 28.50 -41.24 4.94
CA TYR A 223 29.36 -41.13 6.12
C TYR A 223 29.96 -39.71 6.24
N HIS A 224 30.48 -39.14 5.15
CA HIS A 224 30.99 -37.78 5.13
C HIS A 224 29.88 -36.75 5.33
N ALA A 225 28.76 -36.85 4.58
CA ALA A 225 27.65 -35.91 4.67
C ALA A 225 27.08 -35.83 6.09
N LEU A 226 26.74 -36.97 6.71
CA LEU A 226 26.26 -37.01 8.10
C LEU A 226 27.27 -36.40 9.09
N SER A 227 28.56 -36.57 8.85
CA SER A 227 29.63 -36.04 9.70
C SER A 227 29.87 -34.53 9.54
N GLN A 228 29.30 -33.88 8.52
CA GLN A 228 29.21 -32.42 8.45
C GLN A 228 28.00 -31.85 9.21
N GLY A 229 27.03 -32.69 9.58
CA GLY A 229 25.81 -32.27 10.28
C GLY A 229 24.90 -31.36 9.45
N PRO A 230 24.30 -31.84 8.33
CA PRO A 230 23.45 -31.03 7.45
C PRO A 230 22.13 -30.59 8.12
N ASP A 231 21.57 -29.49 7.62
CA ASP A 231 20.34 -28.88 8.13
C ASP A 231 19.06 -29.60 7.66
N CYS A 232 18.89 -30.86 8.07
CA CYS A 232 17.79 -31.72 7.63
C CYS A 232 16.44 -31.47 8.34
N TYR A 233 16.38 -30.55 9.31
CA TYR A 233 15.21 -30.23 10.14
C TYR A 233 14.95 -28.72 10.22
N LEU A 234 13.73 -28.33 10.56
CA LEU A 234 13.36 -26.93 10.78
C LEU A 234 13.22 -26.61 12.27
N ASP A 235 13.91 -25.57 12.73
CA ASP A 235 13.87 -25.08 14.11
C ASP A 235 12.53 -24.38 14.42
N PRO A 236 11.75 -24.83 15.42
CA PRO A 236 10.46 -24.22 15.73
C PRO A 236 10.50 -22.76 16.23
N ASP A 237 11.60 -22.29 16.81
CA ASP A 237 11.72 -20.89 17.25
C ASP A 237 12.04 -19.95 16.07
N THR A 238 12.93 -20.37 15.17
CA THR A 238 13.50 -19.48 14.12
C THR A 238 13.00 -19.78 12.70
N LYS A 239 12.37 -20.94 12.48
CA LYS A 239 11.98 -21.50 11.17
C LYS A 239 13.16 -21.73 10.21
N GLN A 240 14.40 -21.71 10.71
CA GLN A 240 15.60 -21.96 9.91
C GLN A 240 15.97 -23.45 9.90
N GLY A 241 16.77 -23.83 8.91
CA GLY A 241 17.40 -25.15 8.89
C GLY A 241 18.28 -25.38 10.12
N THR A 242 18.29 -26.61 10.63
CA THR A 242 19.11 -27.04 11.76
C THR A 242 19.36 -28.55 11.70
N PRO A 243 20.45 -29.07 12.29
CA PRO A 243 20.65 -30.51 12.48
C PRO A 243 19.83 -31.03 13.67
N TYR A 244 19.38 -32.28 13.62
CA TYR A 244 18.57 -32.92 14.68
C TYR A 244 19.26 -32.89 16.06
N VAL A 245 20.59 -33.03 16.09
CA VAL A 245 21.37 -32.98 17.34
C VAL A 245 21.27 -31.61 18.04
N SER A 246 21.07 -30.52 17.30
CA SER A 246 20.86 -29.18 17.88
C SER A 246 19.47 -29.04 18.49
N LEU A 247 18.43 -29.55 17.83
CA LEU A 247 17.08 -29.66 18.42
C LEU A 247 17.08 -30.53 19.67
N LYS A 248 17.78 -31.67 19.63
CA LYS A 248 17.92 -32.57 20.78
C LYS A 248 18.65 -31.91 21.96
N LYS A 249 19.59 -30.97 21.72
CA LYS A 249 20.23 -30.13 22.75
C LYS A 249 19.32 -29.04 23.33
N LYS A 250 18.32 -28.54 22.58
CA LYS A 250 17.27 -27.63 23.11
C LYS A 250 16.28 -28.35 24.03
N CYS A 251 16.10 -29.65 23.87
CA CYS A 251 15.10 -30.43 24.62
C CYS A 251 15.45 -30.60 26.10
N LYS A 252 14.42 -30.74 26.93
CA LYS A 252 14.55 -31.08 28.36
C LYS A 252 13.98 -32.47 28.61
N ALA A 253 14.63 -33.25 29.48
CA ALA A 253 14.07 -34.51 29.94
C ALA A 253 12.93 -34.25 30.94
N ASP A 254 11.76 -34.83 30.71
CA ASP A 254 10.65 -34.88 31.66
C ASP A 254 11.05 -35.70 32.90
N PRO A 255 11.10 -35.14 34.12
CA PRO A 255 11.50 -35.86 35.33
C PRO A 255 10.64 -37.10 35.63
N SER A 256 9.40 -37.15 35.15
CA SER A 256 8.45 -38.24 35.41
C SER A 256 8.57 -39.43 34.46
N THR A 257 9.16 -39.25 33.27
CA THR A 257 9.22 -40.31 32.23
C THR A 257 10.59 -40.49 31.59
N GLY A 258 11.51 -39.54 31.76
CA GLY A 258 12.79 -39.50 31.03
C GLY A 258 12.66 -39.16 29.54
N LEU A 259 11.45 -38.83 29.05
CA LEU A 259 11.25 -38.43 27.65
C LEU A 259 11.84 -37.05 27.36
N LEU A 260 12.50 -36.91 26.22
CA LEU A 260 13.02 -35.63 25.74
C LEU A 260 11.88 -34.83 25.10
N LEU A 261 11.47 -33.74 25.75
CA LEU A 261 10.46 -32.82 25.23
C LEU A 261 11.13 -31.54 24.74
N LEU A 262 10.72 -31.09 23.55
CA LEU A 262 11.08 -29.75 23.07
C LEU A 262 10.32 -28.71 23.94
N PRO A 263 10.93 -27.59 24.35
CA PRO A 263 10.18 -26.48 24.92
C PRO A 263 9.11 -25.97 23.93
N GLU A 264 8.01 -25.44 24.46
CA GLU A 264 7.05 -24.63 23.69
C GLU A 264 7.81 -23.50 22.98
N PRO A 265 7.71 -23.38 21.64
CA PRO A 265 8.41 -22.35 20.89
C PRO A 265 8.01 -20.97 21.39
N LYS A 266 9.00 -20.07 21.52
CA LYS A 266 8.69 -18.72 22.00
C LYS A 266 7.75 -18.03 21.02
N LYS A 267 6.60 -17.56 21.51
CA LYS A 267 5.75 -16.65 20.74
C LYS A 267 6.62 -15.47 20.27
N PRO A 268 6.60 -15.10 18.98
CA PRO A 268 7.39 -13.98 18.50
C PRO A 268 7.00 -12.73 19.30
N ALA A 269 8.00 -12.00 19.79
CA ALA A 269 7.75 -10.76 20.49
C ALA A 269 7.05 -9.79 19.53
N THR A 270 5.90 -9.26 19.94
CA THR A 270 5.19 -8.21 19.21
C THR A 270 5.13 -6.92 20.01
N VAL A 271 4.95 -5.83 19.27
CA VAL A 271 4.59 -4.50 19.74
C VAL A 271 3.45 -4.01 18.87
N GLN A 272 2.60 -3.10 19.35
CA GLN A 272 1.51 -2.60 18.53
C GLN A 272 1.92 -1.41 17.66
N GLY A 273 1.62 -1.52 16.36
CA GLY A 273 1.72 -0.45 15.38
C GLY A 273 0.39 0.25 15.13
N LEU A 274 0.22 0.72 13.89
CA LEU A 274 -0.81 1.69 13.49
C LEU A 274 -2.23 1.09 13.49
N ARG A 275 -2.39 -0.17 13.08
CA ARG A 275 -3.69 -0.88 13.04
C ARG A 275 -3.61 -2.32 13.56
N GLY A 276 -2.43 -2.87 13.79
CA GLY A 276 -2.24 -4.26 14.25
C GLY A 276 -0.98 -4.46 15.11
N GLN A 277 -0.77 -5.71 15.53
CA GLN A 277 0.47 -6.15 16.17
C GLN A 277 1.56 -6.34 15.10
N VAL A 278 2.76 -5.85 15.38
CA VAL A 278 3.95 -5.89 14.52
C VAL A 278 4.96 -6.83 15.14
N SER A 279 5.60 -7.70 14.37
CA SER A 279 6.67 -8.54 14.90
C SER A 279 7.93 -7.72 15.11
N VAL A 280 8.65 -7.98 16.20
CA VAL A 280 9.99 -7.42 16.43
C VAL A 280 10.97 -7.85 15.32
N VAL A 281 10.71 -8.97 14.62
CA VAL A 281 11.47 -9.37 13.43
C VAL A 281 11.26 -8.38 12.27
N ASP A 282 10.00 -8.02 11.98
CA ASP A 282 9.66 -7.08 10.90
C ASP A 282 10.31 -5.70 11.11
N LEU A 283 10.48 -5.30 12.38
CA LEU A 283 11.17 -4.07 12.81
C LEU A 283 12.70 -4.16 12.63
N VAL A 284 13.30 -5.34 12.77
CA VAL A 284 14.72 -5.56 12.44
C VAL A 284 14.92 -5.58 10.93
N ASP A 285 14.02 -6.19 10.17
CA ASP A 285 14.06 -6.18 8.69
C ASP A 285 13.70 -4.80 8.11
N ALA A 286 13.00 -3.96 8.88
CA ALA A 286 12.83 -2.52 8.63
C ALA A 286 14.02 -1.67 9.13
N ASN A 287 15.05 -2.27 9.74
CA ASN A 287 16.24 -1.61 10.30
C ASN A 287 15.96 -0.65 11.50
N LEU A 288 14.74 -0.68 12.04
CA LEU A 288 14.33 0.12 13.22
C LEU A 288 14.87 -0.47 14.53
N LEU A 289 15.16 -1.77 14.56
CA LEU A 289 15.82 -2.48 15.65
C LEU A 289 17.05 -3.25 15.16
N GLN A 290 17.96 -3.58 16.08
CA GLN A 290 19.05 -4.50 15.80
C GLN A 290 18.70 -5.94 16.22
N ARG A 291 19.36 -6.94 15.62
CA ARG A 291 19.27 -8.34 16.09
C ARG A 291 19.64 -8.49 17.58
N SER A 292 20.56 -7.66 18.07
CA SER A 292 20.92 -7.60 19.49
C SER A 292 19.78 -7.13 20.41
N ASP A 293 18.77 -6.42 19.89
CA ASP A 293 17.57 -6.02 20.64
C ASP A 293 16.58 -7.19 20.78
N ILE A 294 16.49 -8.08 19.78
CA ILE A 294 15.77 -9.38 19.89
C ILE A 294 16.37 -10.21 21.03
N ASP A 295 17.69 -10.27 21.16
CA ASP A 295 18.35 -11.00 22.25
C ASP A 295 18.04 -10.41 23.63
N LYS A 296 18.01 -9.08 23.75
CA LYS A 296 17.65 -8.39 25.00
C LYS A 296 16.20 -8.65 25.41
N LEU A 297 15.25 -8.59 24.46
CA LEU A 297 13.86 -8.99 24.67
C LEU A 297 13.75 -10.45 25.10
N ASN A 298 14.46 -11.35 24.42
CA ASN A 298 14.50 -12.78 24.74
C ASN A 298 15.10 -13.11 26.11
N GLN A 299 15.89 -12.21 26.68
CA GLN A 299 16.50 -12.27 28.01
C GLN A 299 15.69 -11.50 29.08
N GLY A 300 14.60 -10.80 28.71
CA GLY A 300 13.87 -9.92 29.63
C GLY A 300 14.63 -8.65 30.05
N ARG A 301 15.69 -8.29 29.32
CA ARG A 301 16.53 -7.09 29.57
C ARG A 301 16.04 -5.83 28.83
N LEU A 302 15.01 -6.00 28.01
CA LEU A 302 14.31 -4.96 27.27
C LEU A 302 12.85 -5.43 27.18
N THR A 303 11.90 -4.51 27.35
CA THR A 303 10.46 -4.80 27.33
C THR A 303 9.81 -4.31 26.04
N SER A 304 8.65 -4.89 25.67
CA SER A 304 7.85 -4.39 24.54
C SER A 304 7.47 -2.90 24.71
N GLN A 305 7.25 -2.43 25.94
CA GLN A 305 6.88 -1.03 26.20
C GLN A 305 8.04 -0.06 25.96
N GLU A 306 9.27 -0.41 26.35
CA GLU A 306 10.46 0.39 26.02
C GLU A 306 10.73 0.44 24.51
N VAL A 307 10.38 -0.62 23.77
CA VAL A 307 10.42 -0.63 22.30
C VAL A 307 9.30 0.25 21.71
N GLU A 308 8.07 0.19 22.23
CA GLU A 308 6.97 1.06 21.78
C GLU A 308 7.27 2.54 22.00
N GLU A 309 7.90 2.93 23.12
CA GLU A 309 8.29 4.32 23.37
C GLU A 309 9.49 4.74 22.51
N ARG A 310 10.53 3.89 22.38
CA ARG A 310 11.70 4.15 21.51
C ARG A 310 11.32 4.32 20.03
N LEU A 311 10.32 3.59 19.56
CA LEU A 311 9.85 3.61 18.16
C LEU A 311 8.47 4.28 18.01
N ARG A 312 8.09 5.15 18.96
CA ARG A 312 6.78 5.81 19.00
C ARG A 312 6.42 6.52 17.70
N SER A 313 7.38 7.18 17.05
CA SER A 313 7.21 7.84 15.74
C SER A 313 6.97 6.89 14.56
N TYR A 314 7.31 5.60 14.69
CA TYR A 314 7.12 4.59 13.66
C TYR A 314 5.89 3.69 13.92
N LEU A 315 5.48 3.54 15.18
CA LEU A 315 4.45 2.58 15.62
C LEU A 315 3.06 3.20 15.87
N ARG A 316 2.94 4.18 16.79
CA ARG A 316 1.62 4.69 17.25
C ARG A 316 1.47 6.20 17.26
N GLY A 317 2.55 6.95 17.49
CA GLY A 317 2.54 8.40 17.43
C GLY A 317 2.34 8.90 16.00
N SER A 318 2.08 10.18 15.85
CA SER A 318 2.17 10.89 14.57
C SER A 318 2.77 12.27 14.81
N THR A 319 3.59 12.75 13.87
CA THR A 319 4.11 14.13 13.88
C THR A 319 3.45 15.00 12.81
N CYS A 320 2.25 14.60 12.37
CA CYS A 320 1.38 15.41 11.51
C CYS A 320 0.93 16.70 12.22
N ILE A 321 0.40 17.65 11.44
CA ILE A 321 -0.30 18.83 11.94
C ILE A 321 -1.56 18.33 12.67
N ALA A 322 -1.57 18.43 14.00
CA ALA A 322 -2.56 17.85 14.89
C ALA A 322 -3.81 18.73 15.04
N GLY A 323 -3.67 20.05 14.86
CA GLY A 323 -4.72 21.02 15.12
C GLY A 323 -4.31 22.44 14.78
N VAL A 324 -5.11 23.38 15.28
CA VAL A 324 -4.92 24.82 15.14
C VAL A 324 -4.61 25.42 16.50
N TYR A 325 -3.74 26.42 16.53
CA TYR A 325 -3.58 27.34 17.66
C TYR A 325 -4.12 28.71 17.26
N ASP A 326 -5.25 29.10 17.83
CA ASP A 326 -5.80 30.44 17.65
C ASP A 326 -5.07 31.43 18.57
N GLN A 327 -4.29 32.33 17.97
CA GLN A 327 -3.56 33.36 18.70
C GLN A 327 -4.47 34.47 19.23
N ALA A 328 -5.68 34.65 18.67
CA ALA A 328 -6.63 35.68 19.11
C ALA A 328 -7.29 35.33 20.46
N SER A 329 -7.51 34.03 20.74
CA SER A 329 -8.12 33.58 22.00
C SER A 329 -7.25 32.67 22.89
N ASP A 330 -5.97 32.48 22.53
CA ASP A 330 -4.99 31.60 23.20
C ASP A 330 -5.49 30.17 23.40
N LYS A 331 -5.98 29.55 22.31
CA LYS A 331 -6.63 28.23 22.36
C LYS A 331 -6.10 27.25 21.33
N VAL A 332 -5.94 26.01 21.79
CA VAL A 332 -5.77 24.83 20.95
C VAL A 332 -7.15 24.35 20.49
N LEU A 333 -7.33 24.25 19.18
CA LEU A 333 -8.57 23.81 18.53
C LEU A 333 -8.31 22.59 17.65
N THR A 334 -9.32 21.73 17.51
CA THR A 334 -9.31 20.70 16.46
C THR A 334 -9.46 21.39 15.09
N ILE A 335 -8.93 20.78 14.02
CA ILE A 335 -9.00 21.35 12.66
C ILE A 335 -10.46 21.65 12.27
N TYR A 336 -11.38 20.73 12.61
CA TYR A 336 -12.81 20.89 12.33
C TYR A 336 -13.50 21.96 13.19
N GLN A 337 -13.04 22.18 14.43
CA GLN A 337 -13.56 23.26 15.27
C GLN A 337 -13.09 24.62 14.73
N ALA A 338 -11.83 24.74 14.33
CA ALA A 338 -11.32 25.94 13.66
C ALA A 338 -12.06 26.26 12.34
N MET A 339 -12.57 25.25 11.62
CA MET A 339 -13.48 25.46 10.48
C MET A 339 -14.83 26.06 10.91
N LYS A 340 -15.45 25.54 11.97
CA LYS A 340 -16.73 26.05 12.51
C LYS A 340 -16.61 27.47 13.06
N ASP A 341 -15.46 27.79 13.63
CA ASP A 341 -15.14 29.11 14.17
C ASP A 341 -14.69 30.10 13.07
N GLY A 342 -14.68 29.67 11.79
CA GLY A 342 -14.38 30.50 10.62
C GLY A 342 -12.89 30.76 10.36
N LEU A 343 -12.00 30.16 11.15
CA LEU A 343 -10.54 30.30 11.04
C LEU A 343 -9.97 29.51 9.85
N LEU A 344 -10.62 28.42 9.45
CA LEU A 344 -10.24 27.59 8.28
C LEU A 344 -11.35 27.51 7.24
N LYS A 345 -10.96 27.53 5.96
CA LYS A 345 -11.85 27.23 4.82
C LYS A 345 -12.14 25.72 4.78
N SER A 346 -13.31 25.31 4.30
CA SER A 346 -13.74 23.90 4.24
C SER A 346 -12.77 23.01 3.45
N GLY A 347 -12.25 23.49 2.32
CA GLY A 347 -11.21 22.80 1.54
C GLY A 347 -9.97 22.50 2.40
N THR A 348 -9.29 23.52 2.90
CA THR A 348 -8.10 23.39 3.78
C THR A 348 -8.35 22.48 4.98
N THR A 349 -9.57 22.49 5.53
CA THR A 349 -10.00 21.62 6.64
C THR A 349 -10.00 20.14 6.23
N LEU A 350 -10.60 19.82 5.07
CA LEU A 350 -10.59 18.46 4.52
C LEU A 350 -9.16 17.99 4.25
N GLU A 351 -8.32 18.82 3.62
CA GLU A 351 -6.96 18.46 3.22
C GLU A 351 -6.07 18.12 4.43
N LEU A 352 -6.15 18.91 5.50
CA LEU A 352 -5.41 18.64 6.73
C LEU A 352 -5.93 17.40 7.47
N LEU A 353 -7.25 17.14 7.45
CA LEU A 353 -7.83 15.92 8.02
C LEU A 353 -7.49 14.66 7.18
N GLU A 354 -7.46 14.76 5.85
CA GLU A 354 -6.99 13.71 4.95
C GLU A 354 -5.52 13.37 5.22
N ALA A 355 -4.68 14.39 5.39
CA ALA A 355 -3.28 14.23 5.78
C ALA A 355 -3.14 13.53 7.14
N GLN A 356 -3.97 13.85 8.14
CA GLN A 356 -4.01 13.11 9.40
C GLN A 356 -4.39 11.63 9.20
N ALA A 357 -5.51 11.38 8.50
CA ALA A 357 -6.02 10.03 8.24
C ALA A 357 -4.98 9.16 7.51
N ALA A 358 -4.34 9.70 6.47
CA ALA A 358 -3.32 9.01 5.69
C ALA A 358 -1.96 8.89 6.41
N SER A 359 -1.65 9.80 7.34
CA SER A 359 -0.43 9.74 8.17
C SER A 359 -0.55 8.77 9.35
N GLY A 360 -1.75 8.25 9.63
CA GLY A 360 -1.96 7.18 10.61
C GLY A 360 -3.24 7.30 11.45
N PHE A 361 -3.63 8.50 11.87
CA PHE A 361 -4.71 8.72 12.84
C PHE A 361 -5.28 10.12 12.71
N ILE A 362 -6.60 10.26 12.93
CA ILE A 362 -7.19 11.55 13.28
C ILE A 362 -6.74 11.89 14.71
N VAL A 363 -6.27 13.11 14.91
CA VAL A 363 -5.71 13.57 16.19
C VAL A 363 -6.70 14.48 16.90
N ASP A 364 -6.92 14.22 18.19
CA ASP A 364 -7.55 15.16 19.12
C ASP A 364 -6.45 15.89 19.90
N PRO A 365 -6.09 17.13 19.53
CA PRO A 365 -5.04 17.89 20.19
C PRO A 365 -5.44 18.40 21.59
N VAL A 366 -6.73 18.37 21.95
CA VAL A 366 -7.23 18.83 23.25
C VAL A 366 -7.15 17.70 24.28
N ASN A 367 -7.50 16.48 23.88
CA ASN A 367 -7.46 15.29 24.74
C ASN A 367 -6.19 14.43 24.54
N ASN A 368 -5.30 14.82 23.61
CA ASN A 368 -4.10 14.07 23.20
C ASN A 368 -4.39 12.62 22.79
N LEU A 369 -5.39 12.43 21.91
CA LEU A 369 -5.83 11.11 21.45
C LEU A 369 -5.52 10.90 19.96
N TYR A 370 -5.10 9.69 19.63
CA TYR A 370 -4.91 9.20 18.26
C TYR A 370 -6.01 8.18 17.97
N LEU A 371 -6.84 8.43 16.95
CA LEU A 371 -8.07 7.67 16.69
C LEU A 371 -8.17 7.23 15.23
N THR A 372 -8.83 6.10 14.98
CA THR A 372 -9.27 5.74 13.63
C THR A 372 -10.35 6.70 13.14
N VAL A 373 -10.55 6.79 11.82
CA VAL A 373 -11.57 7.68 11.24
C VAL A 373 -12.98 7.35 11.78
N SER A 374 -13.28 6.06 11.98
CA SER A 374 -14.57 5.62 12.55
C SER A 374 -14.76 6.06 14.01
N GLU A 375 -13.72 6.00 14.84
CA GLU A 375 -13.80 6.46 16.24
C GLU A 375 -13.89 7.99 16.34
N ALA A 376 -13.13 8.70 15.52
CA ALA A 376 -13.15 10.16 15.44
C ALA A 376 -14.51 10.70 14.96
N TYR A 377 -15.17 10.02 14.01
CA TYR A 377 -16.56 10.31 13.62
C TYR A 377 -17.52 10.14 14.79
N ASN A 378 -17.43 9.02 15.52
CA ASN A 378 -18.29 8.74 16.68
C ASN A 378 -18.09 9.76 17.81
N ARG A 379 -16.89 10.34 17.95
CA ARG A 379 -16.57 11.44 18.87
C ARG A 379 -16.84 12.84 18.31
N ARG A 380 -17.38 12.96 17.08
CA ARG A 380 -17.70 14.23 16.39
C ARG A 380 -16.50 15.15 16.15
N LEU A 381 -15.29 14.59 16.02
CA LEU A 381 -14.07 15.35 15.67
C LEU A 381 -14.10 15.89 14.23
N PHE A 382 -14.96 15.33 13.38
CA PHE A 382 -15.33 15.86 12.06
C PHE A 382 -16.80 15.50 11.75
N GLY A 383 -17.41 16.15 10.76
CA GLY A 383 -18.81 15.94 10.37
C GLY A 383 -19.02 14.91 9.24
N PRO A 384 -20.27 14.48 9.00
CA PRO A 384 -20.59 13.52 7.94
C PRO A 384 -20.08 13.94 6.55
N GLU A 385 -20.00 15.25 6.27
CA GLU A 385 -19.50 15.86 5.05
C GLU A 385 -18.07 15.44 4.64
N PHE A 386 -17.23 15.01 5.61
CA PHE A 386 -15.86 14.56 5.34
C PHE A 386 -15.68 13.04 5.50
N LYS A 387 -16.68 12.32 6.01
CA LYS A 387 -16.52 10.93 6.48
C LYS A 387 -15.98 9.99 5.39
N ASP A 388 -16.58 10.01 4.21
CA ASP A 388 -16.23 9.05 3.16
C ASP A 388 -14.88 9.39 2.50
N ASN A 389 -14.49 10.67 2.46
CA ASN A 389 -13.16 11.10 2.02
C ASN A 389 -12.08 10.68 3.03
N LEU A 390 -12.34 10.83 4.33
CA LEU A 390 -11.39 10.41 5.37
C LEU A 390 -11.25 8.88 5.43
N LEU A 391 -12.34 8.13 5.23
CA LEU A 391 -12.27 6.67 5.04
C LEU A 391 -11.52 6.31 3.74
N ALA A 392 -11.62 7.12 2.69
CA ALA A 392 -10.86 6.93 1.47
C ALA A 392 -9.35 7.14 1.66
N ALA A 393 -8.96 8.11 2.50
CA ALA A 393 -7.58 8.44 2.87
C ALA A 393 -6.98 7.48 3.92
N GLU A 394 -7.78 6.94 4.85
CA GLU A 394 -7.34 5.92 5.83
C GLU A 394 -6.84 4.62 5.16
N ARG A 395 -7.21 4.38 3.89
CA ARG A 395 -6.64 3.30 3.06
C ARG A 395 -5.15 3.49 2.71
N ALA A 396 -4.59 4.68 2.89
CA ALA A 396 -3.14 4.86 2.86
C ALA A 396 -2.44 4.25 4.09
N VAL A 397 -3.20 3.88 5.13
CA VAL A 397 -2.74 3.20 6.36
C VAL A 397 -3.16 1.73 6.39
N THR A 398 -4.41 1.42 6.04
CA THR A 398 -4.94 0.04 6.00
C THR A 398 -4.67 -0.70 4.69
N GLY A 399 -4.15 0.01 3.68
CA GLY A 399 -3.86 -0.49 2.34
C GLY A 399 -5.07 -0.52 1.40
N TYR A 400 -4.79 -0.54 0.11
CA TYR A 400 -5.78 -0.63 -0.96
C TYR A 400 -5.94 -2.08 -1.40
N ARG A 401 -7.17 -2.60 -1.53
CA ARG A 401 -7.41 -3.94 -2.09
C ARG A 401 -7.47 -3.88 -3.61
N LEU A 402 -6.71 -4.73 -4.28
CA LEU A 402 -6.72 -4.83 -5.74
C LEU A 402 -7.99 -5.58 -6.21
N PRO A 403 -8.84 -4.98 -7.07
CA PRO A 403 -10.09 -5.62 -7.51
C PRO A 403 -9.90 -7.04 -8.05
N GLY A 404 -10.78 -7.95 -7.65
CA GLY A 404 -10.69 -9.38 -7.99
C GLY A 404 -9.71 -10.20 -7.15
N THR A 405 -9.04 -9.61 -6.15
CA THR A 405 -8.11 -10.33 -5.26
C THR A 405 -8.22 -9.85 -3.81
N ASP A 406 -7.83 -10.71 -2.85
CA ASP A 406 -7.61 -10.30 -1.46
C ASP A 406 -6.26 -9.60 -1.24
N LYS A 407 -5.47 -9.34 -2.31
CA LYS A 407 -4.18 -8.69 -2.17
C LYS A 407 -4.35 -7.21 -1.80
N THR A 408 -3.70 -6.83 -0.71
CA THR A 408 -3.55 -5.45 -0.27
C THR A 408 -2.27 -4.85 -0.88
N ILE A 409 -2.29 -3.56 -1.24
CA ILE A 409 -1.17 -2.83 -1.83
C ILE A 409 -0.99 -1.46 -1.16
N SER A 410 0.22 -0.89 -1.25
CA SER A 410 0.55 0.43 -0.68
C SER A 410 -0.05 1.60 -1.48
N LEU A 411 -0.06 2.79 -0.88
CA LEU A 411 -0.52 4.03 -1.52
C LEU A 411 0.17 4.30 -2.85
N PHE A 412 1.51 4.17 -2.90
CA PHE A 412 2.29 4.31 -4.13
C PHE A 412 1.83 3.34 -5.23
N GLN A 413 1.70 2.04 -4.90
CA GLN A 413 1.25 1.01 -5.83
C GLN A 413 -0.20 1.22 -6.29
N ALA A 414 -1.03 1.87 -5.47
CA ALA A 414 -2.40 2.25 -5.82
C ALA A 414 -2.45 3.45 -6.79
N ILE A 415 -1.51 4.40 -6.68
CA ILE A 415 -1.32 5.50 -7.64
C ILE A 415 -0.83 4.96 -8.99
N GLU A 416 0.19 4.09 -9.00
CA GLU A 416 0.68 3.45 -10.25
C GLU A 416 -0.42 2.70 -11.01
N LYS A 417 -1.38 2.11 -10.28
CA LYS A 417 -2.51 1.35 -10.84
C LYS A 417 -3.76 2.20 -11.11
N GLY A 418 -3.72 3.50 -10.86
CA GLY A 418 -4.86 4.40 -11.05
C GLY A 418 -6.06 4.13 -10.12
N LEU A 419 -5.85 3.43 -9.01
CA LEU A 419 -6.87 3.27 -7.95
C LEU A 419 -6.98 4.51 -7.06
N VAL A 420 -5.97 5.38 -7.10
CA VAL A 420 -5.91 6.69 -6.43
C VAL A 420 -5.54 7.73 -7.47
N GLU A 421 -6.22 8.88 -7.45
CA GLU A 421 -5.91 10.03 -8.29
C GLU A 421 -4.48 10.53 -7.98
N LYS A 422 -3.70 10.91 -8.99
CA LYS A 422 -2.26 11.12 -8.84
C LYS A 422 -1.93 12.34 -7.97
N GLY A 423 -2.62 13.47 -8.11
CA GLY A 423 -2.39 14.66 -7.29
C GLY A 423 -2.72 14.43 -5.82
N HIS A 424 -3.91 13.92 -5.54
CA HIS A 424 -4.34 13.50 -4.21
C HIS A 424 -3.38 12.46 -3.61
N GLY A 425 -2.96 11.46 -4.39
CA GLY A 425 -2.02 10.43 -3.95
C GLY A 425 -0.62 10.95 -3.61
N ILE A 426 -0.08 11.87 -4.41
CA ILE A 426 1.19 12.58 -4.12
C ILE A 426 1.07 13.35 -2.79
N ARG A 427 -0.04 14.07 -2.61
CA ARG A 427 -0.32 14.82 -1.36
C ARG A 427 -0.30 13.92 -0.13
N LEU A 428 -0.92 12.74 -0.20
CA LEU A 428 -0.93 11.79 0.91
C LEU A 428 0.45 11.14 1.16
N LEU A 429 1.24 10.89 0.11
CA LEU A 429 2.63 10.40 0.26
C LEU A 429 3.53 11.44 0.93
N GLU A 430 3.43 12.70 0.53
CA GLU A 430 4.22 13.79 1.11
C GLU A 430 3.91 13.97 2.60
N ALA A 431 2.62 13.92 2.97
CA ALA A 431 2.17 13.95 4.36
C ALA A 431 2.71 12.77 5.19
N GLN A 432 2.77 11.55 4.64
CA GLN A 432 3.38 10.39 5.32
C GLN A 432 4.88 10.60 5.57
N ILE A 433 5.64 10.96 4.54
CA ILE A 433 7.10 11.21 4.63
C ILE A 433 7.37 12.27 5.69
N ALA A 434 6.73 13.43 5.58
CA ALA A 434 6.87 14.54 6.52
C ALA A 434 6.40 14.22 7.95
N SER A 435 5.48 13.26 8.13
CA SER A 435 4.96 12.85 9.44
C SER A 435 5.74 11.73 10.14
N GLY A 436 6.72 11.11 9.45
CA GLY A 436 7.66 10.17 10.05
C GLY A 436 8.12 9.00 9.15
N GLY A 437 7.59 8.87 7.93
CA GLY A 437 7.98 7.81 6.99
C GLY A 437 6.79 7.20 6.24
N ILE A 438 7.09 6.45 5.17
CA ILE A 438 6.09 5.74 4.35
C ILE A 438 5.42 4.66 5.20
N ILE A 439 4.10 4.50 5.11
CA ILE A 439 3.39 3.45 5.83
C ILE A 439 3.45 2.11 5.07
N ASP A 440 3.85 1.07 5.78
CA ASP A 440 3.71 -0.32 5.38
C ASP A 440 2.32 -0.84 5.81
N PRO A 441 1.38 -1.13 4.87
CA PRO A 441 0.05 -1.60 5.21
C PRO A 441 0.00 -3.10 5.55
N GLU A 442 1.01 -3.88 5.14
CA GLU A 442 1.08 -5.33 5.40
C GLU A 442 1.60 -5.58 6.83
N HIS A 443 2.59 -4.81 7.27
CA HIS A 443 3.25 -4.91 8.57
C HIS A 443 2.86 -3.80 9.56
N SER A 444 1.93 -2.91 9.19
CA SER A 444 1.26 -1.92 10.05
C SER A 444 2.18 -0.94 10.83
N HIS A 445 3.31 -0.55 10.25
CA HIS A 445 4.23 0.46 10.81
C HIS A 445 4.77 1.41 9.74
N ARG A 446 5.33 2.55 10.14
CA ARG A 446 6.10 3.40 9.21
C ARG A 446 7.48 2.80 8.97
N ILE A 447 8.01 2.99 7.77
CA ILE A 447 9.34 2.57 7.36
C ILE A 447 10.10 3.73 6.72
N ASP A 448 11.42 3.73 6.87
CA ASP A 448 12.28 4.71 6.23
C ASP A 448 12.24 4.55 4.70
N VAL A 449 12.49 5.65 3.98
CA VAL A 449 12.53 5.71 2.50
C VAL A 449 13.39 4.59 1.89
N ASN A 450 14.58 4.34 2.46
CA ASN A 450 15.51 3.29 2.02
C ASN A 450 14.97 1.84 2.14
N VAL A 451 13.93 1.63 2.96
CA VAL A 451 13.21 0.36 3.10
C VAL A 451 11.99 0.34 2.20
N ALA A 452 11.28 1.46 2.06
CA ALA A 452 10.16 1.61 1.12
C ALA A 452 10.57 1.29 -0.31
N TYR A 453 11.76 1.75 -0.75
CA TYR A 453 12.38 1.34 -2.02
C TYR A 453 12.52 -0.19 -2.14
N LYS A 454 13.09 -0.86 -1.13
CA LYS A 454 13.32 -2.32 -1.15
C LYS A 454 12.01 -3.13 -1.13
N ARG A 455 10.94 -2.60 -0.52
CA ARG A 455 9.60 -3.20 -0.50
C ARG A 455 8.73 -2.79 -1.71
N GLY A 456 9.23 -1.92 -2.59
CA GLY A 456 8.50 -1.44 -3.78
C GLY A 456 7.31 -0.53 -3.44
N TYR A 457 7.39 0.22 -2.34
CA TYR A 457 6.39 1.20 -1.91
C TYR A 457 6.79 2.65 -2.26
N LEU A 458 7.92 2.85 -2.93
CA LEU A 458 8.37 4.14 -3.47
C LEU A 458 9.43 3.88 -4.57
N ASP A 459 9.54 4.78 -5.55
CA ASP A 459 10.52 4.72 -6.63
C ASP A 459 11.23 6.08 -6.86
N ASP A 460 12.31 6.07 -7.67
CA ASP A 460 13.09 7.27 -7.99
C ASP A 460 12.28 8.31 -8.76
N GLY A 461 11.31 7.88 -9.58
CA GLY A 461 10.39 8.77 -10.27
C GLY A 461 9.51 9.54 -9.31
N MET A 462 8.93 8.86 -8.31
CA MET A 462 8.09 9.50 -7.29
C MET A 462 8.90 10.39 -6.33
N ILE A 463 10.10 9.96 -5.89
CA ILE A 463 10.95 10.85 -5.07
C ILE A 463 11.34 12.11 -5.85
N LYS A 464 11.67 11.99 -7.14
CA LYS A 464 11.94 13.18 -7.94
C LYS A 464 10.72 14.09 -8.03
N ILE A 465 9.53 13.54 -8.30
CA ILE A 465 8.29 14.32 -8.32
C ILE A 465 8.07 15.04 -6.98
N LEU A 466 8.24 14.35 -5.85
CA LEU A 466 8.11 14.91 -4.49
C LEU A 466 9.20 15.94 -4.14
N SER A 467 10.32 15.96 -4.86
CA SER A 467 11.44 16.89 -4.65
C SER A 467 11.39 18.13 -5.57
N ASP A 468 10.76 18.00 -6.74
CA ASP A 468 10.59 19.09 -7.70
C ASP A 468 9.53 20.09 -7.16
N GLN A 469 9.95 21.34 -6.88
CA GLN A 469 9.13 22.42 -6.27
C GLN A 469 8.11 23.05 -7.24
N ASN A 470 7.50 22.23 -8.10
CA ASN A 470 6.51 22.65 -9.08
C ASN A 470 5.14 22.92 -8.43
N ALA A 471 4.19 23.48 -9.20
CA ALA A 471 2.82 23.69 -8.70
C ALA A 471 2.13 22.37 -8.29
N ASP A 472 2.44 21.27 -8.99
CA ASP A 472 1.80 19.96 -8.81
C ASP A 472 2.05 19.30 -7.45
N THR A 473 3.08 19.73 -6.70
CA THR A 473 3.39 19.22 -5.35
C THR A 473 2.85 20.10 -4.22
N LYS A 474 2.39 21.33 -4.51
CA LYS A 474 1.94 22.29 -3.51
C LYS A 474 0.46 22.10 -3.15
N GLY A 475 0.15 20.91 -2.63
CA GLY A 475 -1.20 20.40 -2.39
C GLY A 475 -1.89 20.87 -1.11
N PHE A 476 -1.32 21.80 -0.35
CA PHE A 476 -1.88 22.37 0.88
C PHE A 476 -1.88 23.91 0.83
N PHE A 477 -2.72 24.55 1.66
CA PHE A 477 -2.91 26.01 1.68
C PHE A 477 -2.62 26.59 3.08
N ASP A 478 -1.80 27.65 3.17
CA ASP A 478 -1.59 28.39 4.42
C ASP A 478 -2.67 29.49 4.58
N PRO A 479 -3.55 29.40 5.60
CA PRO A 479 -4.59 30.41 5.85
C PRO A 479 -4.04 31.79 6.28
N ASN A 480 -2.77 31.91 6.66
CA ASN A 480 -2.16 33.16 7.11
C ASN A 480 -1.56 33.99 5.97
N THR A 481 -0.95 33.34 4.97
CA THR A 481 -0.36 34.02 3.81
C THR A 481 -1.17 33.88 2.52
N GLU A 482 -2.18 32.99 2.53
CA GLU A 482 -2.99 32.60 1.36
C GLU A 482 -2.16 32.02 0.20
N GLU A 483 -1.07 31.31 0.55
CA GLU A 483 -0.14 30.63 -0.36
C GLU A 483 -0.41 29.12 -0.44
N ASN A 484 -0.22 28.53 -1.62
CA ASN A 484 -0.12 27.07 -1.78
C ASN A 484 1.29 26.60 -1.41
N LEU A 485 1.38 25.54 -0.62
CA LEU A 485 2.60 24.97 -0.04
C LEU A 485 2.60 23.43 -0.11
N THR A 486 3.78 22.84 0.01
CA THR A 486 3.96 21.44 0.42
C THR A 486 3.58 21.27 1.90
N TYR A 487 3.24 20.06 2.31
CA TYR A 487 2.99 19.71 3.72
C TYR A 487 4.21 20.01 4.58
N THR A 488 5.41 19.77 4.05
CA THR A 488 6.68 20.03 4.71
C THR A 488 6.89 21.53 4.96
N GLU A 489 6.64 22.39 3.96
CA GLU A 489 6.66 23.85 4.12
C GLU A 489 5.63 24.32 5.17
N LEU A 490 4.39 23.79 5.13
CA LEU A 490 3.33 24.18 6.07
C LEU A 490 3.59 23.68 7.50
N LYS A 491 4.11 22.45 7.66
CA LYS A 491 4.51 21.89 8.96
C LYS A 491 5.67 22.67 9.58
N ASN A 492 6.59 23.20 8.77
CA ASN A 492 7.67 24.07 9.24
C ASN A 492 7.17 25.45 9.75
N ARG A 493 5.93 25.85 9.41
CA ARG A 493 5.25 27.03 9.97
C ARG A 493 4.42 26.71 11.24
N CYS A 494 4.30 25.44 11.62
CA CYS A 494 3.57 25.02 12.82
C CYS A 494 4.43 25.10 14.09
N ILE A 495 3.78 25.28 15.24
CA ILE A 495 4.43 25.33 16.57
C ILE A 495 4.10 24.08 17.40
N PRO A 496 5.04 23.56 18.22
CA PRO A 496 4.73 22.47 19.15
C PRO A 496 3.96 22.99 20.37
N ASP A 497 2.86 22.34 20.73
CA ASP A 497 2.15 22.62 21.98
C ASP A 497 3.01 22.30 23.22
N LYS A 498 2.99 23.22 24.18
CA LYS A 498 3.77 23.15 25.43
C LYS A 498 3.33 22.02 26.37
N LYS A 499 2.11 21.47 26.22
CA LYS A 499 1.59 20.39 27.09
C LYS A 499 1.73 18.99 26.46
N THR A 500 1.47 18.87 25.16
CA THR A 500 1.35 17.60 24.45
C THR A 500 2.50 17.32 23.47
N GLY A 501 3.26 18.34 23.07
CA GLY A 501 4.27 18.24 22.02
C GLY A 501 3.71 18.11 20.59
N LEU A 502 2.40 18.23 20.42
CA LEU A 502 1.74 18.12 19.11
C LEU A 502 1.97 19.36 18.25
N MET A 503 2.16 19.19 16.94
CA MET A 503 2.33 20.30 16.00
C MET A 503 0.98 20.99 15.71
N LEU A 504 0.87 22.27 16.00
CA LEU A 504 -0.32 23.09 15.75
C LEU A 504 -0.02 24.19 14.73
N LEU A 505 -0.93 24.40 13.79
CA LEU A 505 -0.87 25.50 12.84
C LEU A 505 -1.33 26.80 13.55
N PRO A 506 -0.48 27.82 13.74
CA PRO A 506 -0.92 29.08 14.30
C PRO A 506 -1.83 29.83 13.31
N ILE A 507 -2.87 30.47 13.84
CA ILE A 507 -3.72 31.43 13.12
C ILE A 507 -3.55 32.79 13.79
N ILE A 508 -3.08 33.78 13.02
CA ILE A 508 -2.75 35.12 13.49
C ILE A 508 -3.98 36.03 13.37
N ASP A 509 -4.30 36.82 14.41
CA ASP A 509 -5.39 37.80 14.33
C ASP A 509 -5.05 38.88 13.28
N LYS A 510 -5.90 39.04 12.27
CA LYS A 510 -5.77 40.06 11.23
C LYS A 510 -5.79 41.48 11.80
N LYS A 511 -6.37 41.72 12.99
CA LYS A 511 -6.27 43.01 13.71
C LYS A 511 -4.86 43.32 14.22
N SER A 512 -4.07 42.29 14.55
CA SER A 512 -2.66 42.48 14.93
C SER A 512 -1.75 42.77 13.72
N GLN A 513 -2.23 42.53 12.49
CA GLN A 513 -1.46 42.78 11.27
C GLN A 513 -1.56 44.22 10.75
N GLU A 514 -2.46 45.06 11.30
CA GLU A 514 -2.65 46.45 10.84
C GLU A 514 -1.39 47.32 11.01
N SER A 515 -0.48 46.98 11.92
CA SER A 515 0.83 47.64 12.11
C SER A 515 1.88 47.24 11.06
N THR A 516 1.62 46.28 10.18
CA THR A 516 2.56 45.81 9.14
C THR A 516 1.81 45.49 7.84
N GLN A 517 1.34 46.54 7.16
CA GLN A 517 0.70 46.42 5.85
C GLN A 517 1.68 45.88 4.79
N LYS A 518 1.55 44.59 4.44
CA LYS A 518 2.08 44.07 3.17
C LYS A 518 1.19 44.59 2.03
N ASN A 519 1.64 45.63 1.30
CA ASN A 519 1.02 46.06 0.05
C ASN A 519 1.23 45.00 -1.06
N THR A 520 0.45 43.91 -1.04
CA THR A 520 0.44 42.92 -2.14
C THR A 520 -0.39 43.44 -3.31
N LEU A 521 0.11 44.47 -4.00
CA LEU A 521 -0.50 44.98 -5.23
C LEU A 521 -0.49 43.89 -6.32
N ARG A 522 -1.67 43.67 -6.93
CA ARG A 522 -1.84 42.69 -8.02
C ARG A 522 -1.09 43.16 -9.26
N LYS A 523 0.01 42.47 -9.59
CA LYS A 523 0.80 42.74 -10.80
C LYS A 523 0.04 42.39 -12.07
N ARG A 524 0.13 43.25 -13.10
CA ARG A 524 -0.27 42.95 -14.48
C ARG A 524 1.00 42.67 -15.29
N ARG A 525 1.32 41.40 -15.54
CA ARG A 525 2.42 41.03 -16.44
C ARG A 525 1.93 41.05 -17.88
N VAL A 526 2.53 41.90 -18.72
CA VAL A 526 2.42 41.76 -20.19
C VAL A 526 3.11 40.45 -20.58
N LEU A 527 2.45 39.65 -21.42
CA LEU A 527 2.85 38.26 -21.67
C LEU A 527 2.67 37.97 -23.16
N ILE A 528 3.69 38.32 -23.95
CA ILE A 528 3.72 38.01 -25.38
C ILE A 528 4.15 36.56 -25.56
N VAL A 529 3.46 35.86 -26.47
CA VAL A 529 3.77 34.48 -26.85
C VAL A 529 4.07 34.44 -28.33
N ASP A 530 5.20 33.87 -28.69
CA ASP A 530 5.62 33.64 -30.08
C ASP A 530 4.62 32.67 -30.75
N PRO A 531 3.87 33.09 -31.79
CA PRO A 531 2.71 32.34 -32.27
C PRO A 531 3.09 31.03 -32.99
N ASP A 532 4.28 30.95 -33.57
CA ASP A 532 4.78 29.73 -34.25
C ASP A 532 5.34 28.70 -33.26
N THR A 533 5.89 29.13 -32.12
CA THR A 533 6.58 28.25 -31.16
C THR A 533 5.88 28.06 -29.82
N ASN A 534 4.82 28.84 -29.54
CA ASN A 534 4.08 28.85 -28.26
C ASN A 534 4.98 29.04 -27.02
N LYS A 535 5.99 29.90 -27.14
CA LYS A 535 6.89 30.28 -26.03
C LYS A 535 6.68 31.73 -25.62
N GLU A 536 6.73 31.99 -24.33
CA GLU A 536 6.80 33.37 -23.80
C GLU A 536 8.05 34.08 -24.33
N MET A 537 7.90 35.36 -24.69
CA MET A 537 8.96 36.24 -25.17
C MET A 537 8.77 37.66 -24.62
N THR A 538 9.84 38.46 -24.56
CA THR A 538 9.75 39.85 -24.09
C THR A 538 9.12 40.78 -25.12
N VAL A 539 8.59 41.92 -24.67
CA VAL A 539 8.08 42.99 -25.56
C VAL A 539 9.13 43.42 -26.58
N ARG A 540 10.40 43.47 -26.17
CA ARG A 540 11.50 43.81 -27.09
C ARG A 540 11.79 42.71 -28.12
N GLU A 541 11.80 41.43 -27.75
CA GLU A 541 11.99 40.33 -28.71
C GLU A 541 10.83 40.25 -29.72
N ALA A 542 9.61 40.64 -29.34
CA ALA A 542 8.49 40.74 -30.27
C ALA A 542 8.70 41.88 -31.29
N TYR A 543 9.17 43.05 -30.83
CA TYR A 543 9.48 44.18 -31.72
C TYR A 543 10.68 43.90 -32.64
N ASP A 544 11.78 43.36 -32.11
CA ASP A 544 12.99 43.06 -32.88
C ASP A 544 12.75 41.90 -33.90
N LYS A 545 11.64 41.14 -33.77
CA LYS A 545 11.13 40.20 -34.79
C LYS A 545 10.08 40.78 -35.75
N GLY A 546 9.60 42.01 -35.51
CA GLY A 546 8.49 42.62 -36.28
C GLY A 546 7.10 42.03 -36.00
N LEU A 547 6.90 41.36 -34.86
CA LEU A 547 5.59 40.83 -34.43
C LEU A 547 4.68 41.89 -33.80
N ILE A 548 5.27 43.01 -33.36
CA ILE A 548 4.58 44.24 -32.96
C ILE A 548 5.30 45.44 -33.63
N ASP A 549 4.55 46.51 -33.91
CA ASP A 549 5.13 47.75 -34.44
C ASP A 549 5.80 48.60 -33.34
N TYR A 550 6.40 49.73 -33.73
CA TYR A 550 7.16 50.59 -32.83
C TYR A 550 6.27 51.33 -31.81
N GLU A 551 5.01 51.58 -32.16
CA GLU A 551 4.05 52.30 -31.32
C GLU A 551 3.49 51.36 -30.25
N THR A 552 3.09 50.14 -30.64
CA THR A 552 2.76 49.03 -29.74
C THR A 552 3.95 48.65 -28.84
N PHE A 553 5.17 48.66 -29.37
CA PHE A 553 6.38 48.42 -28.56
C PHE A 553 6.55 49.47 -27.45
N LEU A 554 6.31 50.75 -27.74
CA LEU A 554 6.34 51.82 -26.73
C LEU A 554 5.25 51.61 -25.68
N GLU A 555 3.98 51.44 -26.10
CA GLU A 555 2.86 51.24 -25.17
C GLU A 555 3.05 50.04 -24.25
N LEU A 556 3.58 48.93 -24.76
CA LEU A 556 3.82 47.72 -23.97
C LEU A 556 5.09 47.81 -23.10
N SER A 557 6.16 48.48 -23.56
CA SER A 557 7.38 48.61 -22.75
C SER A 557 7.27 49.67 -21.65
N ASP A 558 6.37 50.64 -21.78
CA ASP A 558 5.99 51.54 -20.68
C ASP A 558 5.14 50.80 -19.62
N GLN A 559 4.36 49.79 -20.03
CA GLN A 559 3.66 48.88 -19.10
C GLN A 559 4.58 47.88 -18.39
N GLU A 560 5.78 47.61 -18.91
CA GLU A 560 6.80 46.74 -18.26
C GLU A 560 7.57 47.44 -17.11
N CYS A 561 7.39 48.74 -16.87
CA CYS A 561 8.13 49.52 -15.88
C CYS A 561 7.68 49.26 -14.41
N GLU A 562 7.88 48.04 -13.91
CA GLU A 562 7.63 47.69 -12.51
C GLU A 562 8.73 48.20 -11.56
N TRP A 563 8.47 49.34 -10.91
CA TRP A 563 9.19 49.78 -9.71
C TRP A 563 8.87 48.87 -8.51
N GLU A 564 9.85 48.61 -7.64
CA GLU A 564 9.69 47.76 -6.46
C GLU A 564 10.15 48.45 -5.17
N GLU A 565 9.25 48.51 -4.18
CA GLU A 565 9.52 48.97 -2.82
C GLU A 565 10.22 47.86 -2.02
N VAL A 566 11.39 48.14 -1.45
CA VAL A 566 12.12 47.21 -0.58
C VAL A 566 12.45 47.88 0.73
N THR A 567 11.88 47.37 1.82
CA THR A 567 12.22 47.78 3.19
C THR A 567 13.19 46.79 3.80
N ILE A 568 14.43 47.20 4.04
CA ILE A 568 15.47 46.36 4.67
C ILE A 568 15.57 46.76 6.14
N THR A 569 15.25 45.83 7.04
CA THR A 569 15.55 45.98 8.48
C THR A 569 16.85 45.26 8.78
N ALA A 570 17.85 45.97 9.29
CA ALA A 570 19.14 45.39 9.67
C ALA A 570 19.08 44.76 11.09
N PRO A 571 20.05 43.90 11.47
CA PRO A 571 20.04 43.22 12.77
C PRO A 571 20.14 44.13 14.01
N ASP A 572 20.46 45.41 13.81
CA ASP A 572 20.48 46.46 14.85
C ASP A 572 19.11 47.16 15.04
N GLY A 573 18.10 46.79 14.24
CA GLY A 573 16.77 47.40 14.25
C GLY A 573 16.65 48.66 13.38
N SER A 574 17.70 49.09 12.68
CA SER A 574 17.61 50.19 11.71
C SER A 574 16.84 49.75 10.46
N VAL A 575 15.98 50.66 9.96
CA VAL A 575 15.09 50.39 8.82
C VAL A 575 15.45 51.31 7.66
N LYS A 576 15.88 50.72 6.54
CA LYS A 576 16.14 51.41 5.27
C LYS A 576 14.98 51.20 4.31
N PHE A 577 14.57 52.25 3.63
CA PHE A 577 13.51 52.21 2.61
C PHE A 577 14.11 52.52 1.24
N LEU A 578 14.08 51.53 0.35
CA LEU A 578 14.66 51.59 -1.00
C LEU A 578 13.58 51.44 -2.07
N ILE A 579 13.78 52.10 -3.21
CA ILE A 579 13.03 51.86 -4.44
C ILE A 579 13.98 51.31 -5.50
N ASN A 580 13.58 50.19 -6.10
CA ASN A 580 14.35 49.47 -7.12
C ASN A 580 13.72 49.66 -8.51
N ASP A 581 14.54 50.07 -9.47
CA ASP A 581 14.25 50.05 -10.89
C ASP A 581 14.61 48.67 -11.47
N LYS A 582 13.62 47.86 -11.83
CA LYS A 582 13.87 46.53 -12.43
C LYS A 582 14.30 46.56 -13.90
N LYS A 583 14.12 47.70 -14.58
CA LYS A 583 14.50 47.90 -15.99
C LYS A 583 15.97 48.33 -16.13
N THR A 584 16.53 49.04 -15.14
CA THR A 584 17.96 49.44 -15.12
C THR A 584 18.80 48.80 -14.01
N GLY A 585 18.19 48.06 -13.08
CA GLY A 585 18.88 47.42 -11.94
C GLY A 585 19.34 48.40 -10.86
N ARG A 586 18.91 49.67 -10.92
CA ARG A 586 19.30 50.71 -9.96
C ARG A 586 18.47 50.63 -8.68
N GLN A 587 19.12 50.91 -7.55
CA GLN A 587 18.49 50.99 -6.24
C GLN A 587 18.65 52.41 -5.71
N TYR A 588 17.59 52.94 -5.11
CA TYR A 588 17.53 54.30 -4.57
C TYR A 588 17.13 54.26 -3.10
N ASP A 589 18.09 54.42 -2.17
CA ASP A 589 17.81 54.56 -0.73
C ASP A 589 17.21 55.96 -0.49
N ILE A 590 15.95 56.00 -0.07
CA ILE A 590 15.19 57.24 0.10
C ILE A 590 15.76 58.08 1.27
N THR A 591 16.37 57.42 2.26
CA THR A 591 17.08 58.07 3.37
C THR A 591 18.30 58.84 2.85
N GLU A 592 19.10 58.19 2.00
CA GLU A 592 20.30 58.80 1.37
C GLU A 592 19.93 59.96 0.44
N LEU A 593 18.81 59.87 -0.28
CA LEU A 593 18.31 60.96 -1.14
C LEU A 593 17.79 62.17 -0.35
N LEU A 594 17.22 61.95 0.84
CA LEU A 594 16.84 63.02 1.77
C LEU A 594 18.06 63.70 2.39
N GLU A 595 19.03 62.92 2.89
CA GLU A 595 20.30 63.43 3.44
C GLU A 595 21.07 64.28 2.41
N LYS A 596 21.11 63.83 1.15
CA LYS A 596 21.71 64.56 0.03
C LYS A 596 20.85 65.71 -0.51
N ARG A 597 19.65 65.95 0.03
CA ARG A 597 18.66 66.95 -0.42
C ARG A 597 18.31 66.86 -1.92
N LEU A 598 18.32 65.65 -2.47
CA LEU A 598 17.92 65.38 -3.85
C LEU A 598 16.39 65.25 -3.98
N ILE A 599 15.72 64.89 -2.89
CA ILE A 599 14.28 64.93 -2.70
C ILE A 599 13.96 65.65 -1.38
N ASP A 600 12.79 66.29 -1.31
CA ASP A 600 12.31 66.98 -0.12
C ASP A 600 11.39 66.07 0.71
N GLU A 601 11.40 66.17 2.04
CA GLU A 601 10.52 65.38 2.93
C GLU A 601 9.03 65.57 2.58
N SER A 602 8.64 66.73 2.04
CA SER A 602 7.28 66.96 1.54
C SER A 602 6.86 66.00 0.42
N VAL A 603 7.79 65.57 -0.44
CA VAL A 603 7.49 64.63 -1.53
C VAL A 603 7.35 63.21 -0.96
N VAL A 604 8.23 62.84 -0.03
CA VAL A 604 8.17 61.56 0.68
C VAL A 604 6.90 61.47 1.53
N ALA A 605 6.48 62.56 2.15
CA ALA A 605 5.22 62.66 2.89
C ALA A 605 3.99 62.54 1.98
N GLN A 606 3.97 63.18 0.80
CA GLN A 606 2.90 63.02 -0.19
C GLN A 606 2.77 61.58 -0.67
N TYR A 607 3.89 60.92 -0.95
CA TYR A 607 3.91 59.51 -1.34
C TYR A 607 3.47 58.57 -0.20
N ARG A 608 3.97 58.77 1.03
CA ARG A 608 3.51 58.03 2.24
C ARG A 608 2.00 58.23 2.50
N ALA A 609 1.47 59.42 2.23
CA ALA A 609 0.05 59.74 2.30
C ALA A 609 -0.77 59.21 1.11
N ARG A 610 -0.15 58.49 0.15
CA ARG A 610 -0.74 57.99 -1.10
C ARG A 610 -1.35 59.09 -2.00
N ALA A 611 -0.87 60.33 -1.86
CA ALA A 611 -1.29 61.47 -2.67
C ALA A 611 -0.59 61.53 -4.05
N ILE A 612 0.51 60.79 -4.22
CA ILE A 612 1.17 60.50 -5.49
C ILE A 612 1.48 59.00 -5.57
N THR A 613 1.49 58.44 -6.78
CA THR A 613 1.76 57.01 -7.02
C THR A 613 3.26 56.69 -6.96
N ILE A 614 3.59 55.40 -6.82
CA ILE A 614 4.98 54.91 -6.90
C ILE A 614 5.66 55.32 -8.22
N ASN A 615 4.95 55.26 -9.35
CA ASN A 615 5.50 55.65 -10.64
C ASN A 615 5.83 57.15 -10.67
N GLU A 616 4.92 58.01 -10.23
CA GLU A 616 5.17 59.47 -10.16
C GLU A 616 6.30 59.82 -9.18
N PHE A 617 6.36 59.15 -8.02
CA PHE A 617 7.40 59.34 -7.02
C PHE A 617 8.79 58.91 -7.54
N ALA A 618 8.86 57.74 -8.19
CA ALA A 618 10.08 57.25 -8.82
C ALA A 618 10.50 58.10 -10.04
N ASP A 619 9.55 58.70 -10.76
CA ASP A 619 9.85 59.66 -11.83
C ASP A 619 10.44 60.95 -11.28
N ILE A 620 9.94 61.47 -10.14
CA ILE A 620 10.54 62.62 -9.45
C ILE A 620 11.98 62.30 -9.02
N ILE A 621 12.22 61.13 -8.40
CA ILE A 621 13.56 60.64 -8.02
C ILE A 621 14.48 60.55 -9.26
N THR A 622 13.98 59.97 -10.35
CA THR A 622 14.75 59.74 -11.59
C THR A 622 15.08 61.05 -12.32
N ARG A 623 14.16 62.02 -12.34
CA ARG A 623 14.41 63.36 -12.90
C ARG A 623 15.45 64.11 -12.06
N LYS A 624 15.32 64.10 -10.73
CA LYS A 624 16.27 64.78 -9.81
C LYS A 624 17.68 64.18 -9.88
N THR A 625 17.81 62.86 -9.91
CA THR A 625 19.12 62.17 -9.98
C THR A 625 19.77 62.23 -11.36
N LYS A 626 19.03 62.44 -12.45
CA LYS A 626 19.58 62.69 -13.80
C LYS A 626 20.27 64.06 -13.93
N HIS A 627 19.87 65.07 -13.16
CA HIS A 627 20.47 66.41 -13.25
C HIS A 627 21.80 66.57 -12.49
N SER A 628 22.17 65.63 -11.61
CA SER A 628 23.46 65.67 -10.89
C SER A 628 24.66 65.13 -11.67
N SER A 629 24.47 64.52 -12.85
CA SER A 629 25.56 63.91 -13.64
C SER A 629 26.12 64.78 -14.76
N SER A 630 25.92 66.11 -14.72
CA SER A 630 26.24 67.04 -15.82
C SER A 630 27.20 68.19 -15.48
N PHE A 631 28.03 68.05 -14.43
CA PHE A 631 29.21 68.89 -14.20
C PHE A 631 30.37 68.07 -13.61
N GLY A 632 31.48 67.91 -14.37
CA GLY A 632 32.70 67.23 -13.90
C GLY A 632 33.38 66.32 -14.93
N GLN A 633 34.29 66.87 -15.73
CA GLN A 633 35.20 66.18 -16.67
C GLN A 633 36.44 67.08 -16.93
N PRO A 634 37.55 66.61 -17.54
CA PRO A 634 37.80 65.30 -18.18
C PRO A 634 39.19 64.65 -17.82
N ALA A 635 39.55 63.61 -18.62
CA ALA A 635 40.90 63.15 -18.99
C ALA A 635 41.67 62.19 -18.04
N ALA A 636 42.52 61.24 -18.53
CA ALA A 636 42.63 60.60 -19.86
C ALA A 636 43.59 59.37 -19.79
N LEU A 637 43.63 58.56 -20.87
CA LEU A 637 44.47 57.35 -21.10
C LEU A 637 44.16 56.14 -20.18
N GLY A 638 44.25 54.88 -20.62
CA GLY A 638 44.53 54.34 -21.96
C GLY A 638 44.39 52.80 -22.03
N THR A 639 44.42 52.25 -23.25
CA THR A 639 44.45 50.82 -23.66
C THR A 639 45.26 49.87 -22.75
N SER A 640 44.99 48.56 -22.59
CA SER A 640 44.66 47.57 -23.63
C SER A 640 44.14 46.19 -23.11
N SER A 641 43.08 45.67 -23.74
CA SER A 641 42.86 44.32 -24.36
C SER A 641 43.45 42.97 -23.84
N VAL A 642 42.78 41.88 -24.29
CA VAL A 642 43.18 40.44 -24.41
C VAL A 642 42.89 39.45 -23.24
N LYS A 643 41.85 38.64 -23.48
CA LYS A 643 41.62 37.18 -23.26
C LYS A 643 42.49 36.32 -22.29
N SER A 644 41.76 35.33 -21.73
CA SER A 644 42.01 33.85 -21.72
C SER A 644 42.70 33.09 -20.56
N SER A 645 42.20 31.85 -20.42
CA SER A 645 42.86 30.60 -19.94
C SER A 645 43.33 30.43 -18.48
N SER A 646 42.42 29.88 -17.65
CA SER A 646 42.55 28.55 -17.00
C SER A 646 43.93 28.01 -16.55
N SER A 647 44.05 27.63 -15.26
CA SER A 647 44.07 26.22 -14.78
C SER A 647 45.05 25.88 -13.63
N THR A 648 44.63 24.91 -12.80
CA THR A 648 45.43 23.91 -12.02
C THR A 648 46.40 24.32 -10.87
N THR A 649 46.06 23.85 -9.64
CA THR A 649 46.97 23.26 -8.59
C THR A 649 48.06 24.12 -7.91
N SER A 650 48.50 23.89 -6.66
CA SER A 650 48.26 22.79 -5.69
C SER A 650 48.59 23.18 -4.21
N ARG A 651 48.16 22.31 -3.28
CA ARG A 651 48.80 21.92 -1.99
C ARG A 651 49.31 22.96 -0.97
N THR A 652 48.68 22.89 0.21
CA THR A 652 49.20 22.82 1.60
C THR A 652 50.69 22.44 1.80
N PRO A 653 51.37 22.69 2.97
CA PRO A 653 50.79 22.55 4.34
C PRO A 653 51.39 23.39 5.53
N LEU A 654 50.90 23.08 6.75
CA LEU A 654 51.43 23.40 8.11
C LEU A 654 51.38 24.90 8.57
N GLY A 655 51.18 25.22 9.86
CA GLY A 655 50.75 24.41 11.03
C GLY A 655 51.10 25.06 12.39
N ILE A 656 50.49 24.57 13.50
CA ILE A 656 50.87 24.81 14.93
C ILE A 656 50.50 26.26 15.42
N SER A 657 50.00 26.57 16.64
CA SER A 657 49.98 25.91 17.97
C SER A 657 48.68 26.12 18.80
N SER A 658 48.69 25.53 20.00
CA SER A 658 47.87 25.73 21.23
C SER A 658 47.72 27.20 21.72
N VAL A 659 46.92 27.61 22.73
CA VAL A 659 46.83 27.09 24.13
C VAL A 659 45.52 27.36 24.92
N THR A 660 45.09 26.34 25.66
CA THR A 660 44.49 26.28 27.03
C THR A 660 43.62 27.39 27.66
N SER A 661 42.38 26.99 28.02
CA SER A 661 41.71 27.10 29.35
C SER A 661 41.47 28.44 30.08
N SER A 662 40.27 28.59 30.66
CA SER A 662 40.07 28.65 32.13
C SER A 662 38.57 28.62 32.51
N SER A 663 38.24 28.54 33.80
CA SER A 663 36.88 28.30 34.31
C SER A 663 36.58 29.02 35.64
N THR A 664 35.35 29.53 35.79
CA THR A 664 34.72 30.00 37.05
C THR A 664 33.19 29.85 36.92
N THR A 665 32.35 29.35 37.83
CA THR A 665 32.35 28.98 39.28
C THR A 665 32.02 30.04 40.34
N THR A 666 30.74 30.44 40.42
CA THR A 666 30.02 30.84 41.66
C THR A 666 28.55 30.42 41.51
N LYS A 667 27.89 29.51 42.26
CA LYS A 667 27.71 29.22 43.71
C LYS A 667 26.78 30.19 44.48
N THR A 668 25.72 29.60 45.07
CA THR A 668 24.90 30.04 46.23
C THR A 668 24.12 31.36 46.07
N SER A 669 23.01 31.64 46.76
CA SER A 669 22.29 31.03 47.92
C SER A 669 20.77 31.23 47.72
N SER A 670 19.87 30.25 47.87
CA SER A 670 19.40 29.54 49.07
C SER A 670 18.68 30.41 50.13
N SER A 671 17.35 30.34 50.18
CA SER A 671 16.50 30.73 51.32
C SER A 671 15.31 29.77 51.43
N SER A 672 15.05 29.23 52.62
CA SER A 672 14.04 28.19 52.88
C SER A 672 12.89 28.70 53.77
N ASN A 673 11.98 27.79 54.15
CA ASN A 673 10.93 27.88 55.20
C ASN A 673 9.55 28.36 54.73
N LEU A 674 8.40 27.89 55.26
CA LEU A 674 8.12 26.72 56.14
C LEU A 674 6.61 26.31 56.03
N ARG A 675 6.27 25.19 56.67
CA ARG A 675 4.96 24.53 57.00
C ARG A 675 3.71 25.46 57.15
N THR A 676 2.46 25.00 57.09
CA THR A 676 1.84 23.86 57.85
C THR A 676 0.51 23.31 57.26
N SER A 677 0.25 22.00 57.51
CA SER A 677 -1.02 21.31 57.93
C SER A 677 -2.42 21.73 57.43
N GLU A 678 -3.47 20.90 57.39
CA GLU A 678 -3.73 19.45 57.47
C GLU A 678 -5.21 19.21 57.05
N GLY A 679 -5.61 17.95 56.81
CA GLY A 679 -7.02 17.60 56.58
C GLY A 679 -7.17 16.23 55.92
N SER A 680 -7.90 15.29 56.52
CA SER A 680 -7.83 13.87 56.12
C SER A 680 -9.12 13.08 56.36
N VAL A 681 -9.52 12.31 55.33
CA VAL A 681 -10.49 11.19 55.33
C VAL A 681 -11.93 11.47 55.82
N PRO A 682 -12.94 10.58 55.57
CA PRO A 682 -12.87 9.23 55.00
C PRO A 682 -13.70 8.96 53.73
N SER A 683 -13.36 7.83 53.12
CA SER A 683 -14.11 7.11 52.08
C SER A 683 -15.38 6.45 52.62
N LEU A 684 -16.35 6.17 51.73
CA LEU A 684 -17.17 4.97 51.86
C LEU A 684 -17.40 4.28 50.51
N SER A 685 -17.33 2.95 50.53
CA SER A 685 -17.51 2.07 49.38
C SER A 685 -18.82 1.28 49.48
N THR A 686 -19.53 1.10 48.37
CA THR A 686 -20.50 0.01 48.24
C THR A 686 -20.43 -0.64 46.87
N SER A 687 -20.06 -1.92 46.85
CA SER A 687 -20.21 -2.83 45.73
C SER A 687 -21.60 -3.47 45.72
N SER A 688 -22.15 -3.76 44.54
CA SER A 688 -22.98 -4.96 44.37
C SER A 688 -23.07 -5.38 42.90
N SER A 689 -22.72 -6.63 42.62
CA SER A 689 -22.96 -7.30 41.34
C SER A 689 -24.20 -8.19 41.43
N ARG A 690 -24.89 -8.43 40.30
CA ARG A 690 -25.38 -9.77 39.89
C ARG A 690 -26.03 -9.78 38.51
N SER A 691 -26.25 -10.99 38.01
CA SER A 691 -26.62 -11.37 36.66
C SER A 691 -27.69 -12.46 36.69
N SER A 692 -28.60 -12.54 35.70
CA SER A 692 -28.93 -13.80 34.96
C SER A 692 -30.15 -13.74 34.01
N SER A 693 -29.95 -14.25 32.78
CA SER A 693 -30.83 -15.17 32.01
C SER A 693 -32.34 -14.90 31.71
N LEU A 694 -32.60 -14.62 30.42
CA LEU A 694 -33.34 -15.47 29.43
C LEU A 694 -34.89 -15.74 29.47
N VAL A 695 -35.43 -15.80 28.24
CA VAL A 695 -36.71 -16.37 27.69
C VAL A 695 -38.08 -15.82 28.13
N SER A 696 -38.84 -15.24 27.17
CA SER A 696 -40.14 -15.78 26.65
C SER A 696 -41.05 -14.74 25.96
N ARG A 697 -41.81 -15.23 24.96
CA ARG A 697 -42.96 -14.61 24.22
C ARG A 697 -44.28 -15.06 24.95
N PRO A 698 -45.55 -14.69 24.60
CA PRO A 698 -46.00 -13.91 23.43
C PRO A 698 -47.27 -12.99 23.57
N LEU A 699 -47.64 -12.37 22.43
CA LEU A 699 -49.00 -12.04 21.92
C LEU A 699 -49.77 -10.77 22.37
N SER A 700 -50.72 -10.38 21.50
CA SER A 700 -51.53 -9.14 21.47
C SER A 700 -53.00 -9.44 21.13
N PRO A 701 -53.88 -8.43 21.14
CA PRO A 701 -54.88 -8.24 20.05
C PRO A 701 -54.78 -6.82 19.42
N THR A 702 -54.86 -6.58 18.10
CA THR A 702 -56.00 -6.62 17.13
C THR A 702 -57.19 -5.69 17.45
N LEU A 703 -57.97 -5.15 16.49
CA LEU A 703 -58.18 -5.39 15.03
C LEU A 703 -57.89 -4.06 14.24
N ALA A 704 -58.08 -3.81 12.92
CA ALA A 704 -58.51 -4.45 11.65
C ALA A 704 -57.93 -3.57 10.48
N LYS A 705 -58.07 -3.74 9.15
CA LYS A 705 -58.43 -4.78 8.15
C LYS A 705 -57.76 -4.29 6.81
N MET A 706 -57.24 -5.03 5.82
CA MET A 706 -57.53 -6.33 5.15
C MET A 706 -58.75 -6.30 4.19
N THR A 707 -58.68 -6.72 2.89
CA THR A 707 -57.64 -7.48 2.15
C THR A 707 -57.80 -7.46 0.58
N THR A 708 -56.77 -7.90 -0.14
CA THR A 708 -56.56 -8.12 -1.61
C THR A 708 -57.31 -9.29 -2.29
N THR A 709 -57.33 -9.36 -3.64
CA THR A 709 -57.30 -10.56 -4.58
C THR A 709 -57.14 -9.98 -6.04
N LYS A 710 -56.25 -10.37 -6.99
CA LYS A 710 -56.03 -11.60 -7.82
C LYS A 710 -57.16 -11.93 -8.85
N THR A 711 -56.97 -12.52 -10.04
CA THR A 711 -55.77 -12.82 -10.88
C THR A 711 -56.16 -13.14 -12.37
N THR A 712 -55.46 -12.54 -13.33
CA THR A 712 -55.11 -12.93 -14.75
C THR A 712 -56.12 -13.52 -15.78
N THR A 713 -55.99 -13.08 -17.05
CA THR A 713 -56.40 -13.67 -18.37
C THR A 713 -57.89 -13.79 -18.80
N VAL A 714 -58.22 -13.27 -19.99
CA VAL A 714 -58.48 -13.99 -21.28
C VAL A 714 -58.71 -12.96 -22.44
N THR A 715 -58.75 -13.40 -23.71
CA THR A 715 -58.57 -12.67 -24.97
C THR A 715 -59.85 -12.20 -25.72
N GLU A 716 -59.64 -11.34 -26.75
CA GLU A 716 -60.25 -11.34 -28.12
C GLU A 716 -61.33 -10.30 -28.56
N ARG A 717 -61.24 -9.94 -29.86
CA ARG A 717 -62.23 -9.36 -30.82
C ARG A 717 -62.54 -7.84 -30.91
N SER A 718 -61.75 -7.16 -31.75
CA SER A 718 -62.11 -6.68 -33.10
C SER A 718 -63.39 -5.83 -33.38
N ALA A 719 -63.14 -4.52 -33.59
CA ALA A 719 -63.30 -3.77 -34.85
C ALA A 719 -64.68 -3.35 -35.46
N SER A 720 -64.73 -2.05 -35.80
CA SER A 720 -65.53 -1.39 -36.87
C SER A 720 -67.05 -1.15 -36.59
N SER A 721 -67.76 -0.20 -37.24
CA SER A 721 -67.44 0.61 -38.43
C SER A 721 -68.29 1.92 -38.57
N VAL A 722 -67.85 2.81 -39.49
CA VAL A 722 -68.61 3.85 -40.25
C VAL A 722 -69.14 5.15 -39.59
N SER A 723 -68.87 6.23 -40.34
CA SER A 723 -69.35 7.62 -40.47
C SER A 723 -70.89 7.87 -40.38
N GLN A 724 -71.46 9.09 -40.53
CA GLN A 724 -70.97 10.39 -41.01
C GLN A 724 -71.84 11.59 -40.51
N ASP A 725 -71.43 12.82 -40.89
CA ASP A 725 -72.23 14.04 -41.18
C ASP A 725 -72.14 15.27 -40.26
N SER A 726 -72.30 16.43 -40.90
CA SER A 726 -72.26 17.83 -40.42
C SER A 726 -72.94 18.70 -41.50
N PRO A 727 -73.51 19.90 -41.21
CA PRO A 727 -72.68 21.13 -41.29
C PRO A 727 -73.10 22.32 -40.38
N ASP A 728 -72.16 23.29 -40.24
CA ASP A 728 -72.26 24.77 -40.17
C ASP A 728 -73.44 25.48 -39.42
N PHE A 729 -73.23 26.59 -38.66
CA PHE A 729 -72.45 27.79 -39.03
C PHE A 729 -71.98 28.67 -37.83
N HIS A 730 -70.87 29.40 -38.07
CA HIS A 730 -70.47 30.71 -37.51
C HIS A 730 -70.42 30.96 -35.96
N LYS A 731 -69.20 31.06 -35.41
CA LYS A 731 -68.45 32.35 -35.36
C LYS A 731 -66.96 32.19 -34.99
N HIS A 732 -66.15 33.14 -35.44
CA HIS A 732 -64.69 33.20 -35.26
C HIS A 732 -64.31 34.16 -34.12
N MET A 733 -63.28 33.83 -33.33
CA MET A 733 -62.04 34.63 -33.14
C MET A 733 -61.22 34.16 -31.92
N SER A 734 -59.90 34.31 -32.01
CA SER A 734 -58.92 33.83 -31.01
C SER A 734 -58.36 34.97 -30.15
N SER A 735 -58.20 34.72 -28.84
CA SER A 735 -57.21 35.37 -27.96
C SER A 735 -56.92 34.39 -26.81
N VAL A 736 -55.70 33.88 -26.62
CA VAL A 736 -54.42 34.51 -26.23
C VAL A 736 -54.32 34.78 -24.71
N SER A 737 -53.26 34.26 -24.10
CA SER A 737 -52.70 34.73 -22.83
C SER A 737 -51.18 34.56 -22.91
N PHE A 738 -50.44 35.56 -22.45
CA PHE A 738 -49.00 35.70 -22.70
C PHE A 738 -48.13 35.10 -21.60
N THR A 739 -46.99 34.53 -22.00
CA THR A 739 -45.71 34.82 -21.36
C THR A 739 -44.76 35.37 -22.42
N LEU A 740 -44.11 36.50 -22.13
CA LEU A 740 -43.33 37.25 -23.12
C LEU A 740 -41.89 36.71 -23.22
N SER A 741 -41.64 35.85 -24.20
CA SER A 741 -40.28 35.42 -24.55
C SER A 741 -39.72 36.29 -25.69
N SER A 742 -38.51 36.81 -25.49
CA SER A 742 -37.74 37.52 -26.53
C SER A 742 -37.43 36.58 -27.71
N PRO A 743 -37.31 37.09 -28.96
CA PRO A 743 -36.84 36.29 -30.07
C PRO A 743 -35.37 35.87 -29.85
N VAL A 744 -35.20 34.64 -29.38
CA VAL A 744 -33.94 33.89 -29.41
C VAL A 744 -34.16 32.73 -30.36
N GLU A 745 -33.20 32.48 -31.25
CA GLU A 745 -33.30 31.40 -32.24
C GLU A 745 -33.41 30.04 -31.54
N ILE A 746 -34.30 29.18 -32.04
CA ILE A 746 -34.38 27.79 -31.58
C ILE A 746 -33.14 27.08 -32.12
N VAL A 747 -32.08 27.04 -31.31
CA VAL A 747 -30.85 26.30 -31.59
C VAL A 747 -31.22 24.84 -31.86
N GLY A 748 -30.83 24.32 -33.01
CA GLY A 748 -31.23 22.99 -33.46
C GLY A 748 -30.86 21.91 -32.45
N GLU A 749 -31.87 21.31 -31.82
CA GLU A 749 -31.67 20.25 -30.83
C GLU A 749 -31.07 19.01 -31.51
N GLN A 750 -29.90 18.60 -31.03
CA GLN A 750 -29.22 17.42 -31.55
C GLN A 750 -29.31 16.29 -30.53
N GLU A 751 -29.98 15.20 -30.91
CA GLU A 751 -30.09 13.99 -30.11
C GLU A 751 -28.73 13.49 -29.61
N PRO A 752 -28.63 13.00 -28.35
CA PRO A 752 -27.44 12.38 -27.79
C PRO A 752 -27.26 10.95 -28.30
N ILE A 753 -26.09 10.36 -28.07
CA ILE A 753 -25.84 8.94 -28.38
C ILE A 753 -26.66 8.07 -27.41
N GLY A 754 -27.71 7.44 -27.93
CA GLY A 754 -28.66 6.63 -27.15
C GLY A 754 -28.23 5.19 -26.94
N ALA A 755 -27.59 4.59 -27.95
CA ALA A 755 -27.29 3.16 -28.00
C ALA A 755 -25.91 2.86 -28.62
N ILE A 756 -25.55 1.58 -28.64
CA ILE A 756 -24.36 1.05 -29.32
C ILE A 756 -24.82 0.12 -30.44
N PHE A 757 -24.16 0.21 -31.60
CA PHE A 757 -24.36 -0.75 -32.71
C PHE A 757 -23.18 -1.71 -32.74
N ASP A 758 -23.42 -2.97 -32.40
CA ASP A 758 -22.45 -4.06 -32.49
C ASP A 758 -22.27 -4.44 -33.96
N THR A 759 -21.09 -4.17 -34.54
CA THR A 759 -20.82 -4.48 -35.95
C THR A 759 -20.52 -5.95 -36.21
N ASP A 760 -20.30 -6.73 -35.16
CA ASP A 760 -19.85 -8.12 -35.26
C ASP A 760 -21.07 -9.05 -35.22
N ASN A 761 -22.05 -8.73 -34.36
CA ASN A 761 -23.36 -9.39 -34.29
C ASN A 761 -24.46 -8.68 -35.11
N VAL A 762 -24.17 -7.48 -35.64
CA VAL A 762 -25.09 -6.66 -36.48
C VAL A 762 -26.40 -6.29 -35.75
N GLU A 763 -26.30 -5.91 -34.47
CA GLU A 763 -27.44 -5.57 -33.62
C GLU A 763 -27.30 -4.25 -32.84
N LYS A 764 -28.44 -3.66 -32.48
CA LYS A 764 -28.56 -2.46 -31.63
C LYS A 764 -28.71 -2.89 -30.17
N ILE A 765 -27.75 -2.53 -29.33
CA ILE A 765 -27.71 -2.86 -27.89
C ILE A 765 -27.63 -1.60 -27.01
N SER A 766 -28.01 -1.74 -25.74
CA SER A 766 -27.88 -0.63 -24.78
C SER A 766 -26.41 -0.34 -24.44
N VAL A 767 -26.12 0.87 -23.97
CA VAL A 767 -24.76 1.26 -23.54
C VAL A 767 -24.27 0.43 -22.34
N THR A 768 -25.20 -0.08 -21.53
CA THR A 768 -24.92 -1.00 -20.41
C THR A 768 -24.67 -2.43 -20.91
N GLU A 769 -25.42 -2.91 -21.89
CA GLU A 769 -25.20 -4.23 -22.50
C GLU A 769 -23.88 -4.29 -23.27
N ALA A 770 -23.49 -3.19 -23.92
CA ALA A 770 -22.18 -3.06 -24.54
C ALA A 770 -21.00 -3.06 -23.53
N LEU A 771 -21.26 -2.76 -22.25
CA LEU A 771 -20.30 -2.96 -21.15
C LEU A 771 -20.29 -4.42 -20.68
N ASN A 772 -21.47 -5.06 -20.55
CA ASN A 772 -21.58 -6.48 -20.20
C ASN A 772 -20.86 -7.41 -21.20
N ARG A 773 -20.72 -6.97 -22.46
CA ARG A 773 -20.07 -7.68 -23.57
C ARG A 773 -18.64 -7.22 -23.86
N ASP A 774 -18.02 -6.41 -22.99
CA ASP A 774 -16.64 -5.89 -23.14
C ASP A 774 -16.37 -5.12 -24.46
N LEU A 775 -17.42 -4.62 -25.13
CA LEU A 775 -17.31 -3.81 -26.34
C LEU A 775 -16.90 -2.35 -26.03
N VAL A 776 -17.31 -1.86 -24.85
CA VAL A 776 -17.13 -0.49 -24.35
C VAL A 776 -16.59 -0.53 -22.91
N ASP A 777 -15.62 0.33 -22.58
CA ASP A 777 -15.08 0.41 -21.22
C ASP A 777 -16.00 1.16 -20.25
N SER A 778 -15.91 0.82 -18.96
CA SER A 778 -16.78 1.38 -17.90
C SER A 778 -16.77 2.92 -17.81
N ILE A 779 -15.63 3.57 -18.12
CA ILE A 779 -15.55 5.04 -18.13
C ILE A 779 -16.32 5.57 -19.33
N THR A 780 -16.11 5.01 -20.52
CA THR A 780 -16.85 5.39 -21.74
C THR A 780 -18.36 5.17 -21.58
N THR A 781 -18.78 4.03 -21.02
CA THR A 781 -20.19 3.77 -20.68
C THR A 781 -20.74 4.80 -19.70
N GLN A 782 -20.01 5.13 -18.62
CA GLN A 782 -20.42 6.19 -17.71
C GLN A 782 -20.54 7.55 -18.42
N ARG A 783 -19.59 7.95 -19.27
CA ARG A 783 -19.63 9.26 -19.95
C ARG A 783 -20.75 9.36 -20.99
N LEU A 784 -21.06 8.29 -21.71
CA LEU A 784 -22.19 8.25 -22.64
C LEU A 784 -23.52 8.38 -21.88
N LEU A 785 -23.68 7.67 -20.76
CA LEU A 785 -24.89 7.78 -19.92
C LEU A 785 -24.97 9.13 -19.18
N GLU A 786 -23.84 9.72 -18.77
CA GLU A 786 -23.78 11.10 -18.24
C GLU A 786 -24.29 12.11 -19.29
N ALA A 787 -23.88 11.96 -20.56
CA ALA A 787 -24.32 12.83 -21.64
C ALA A 787 -25.84 12.72 -21.89
N GLN A 788 -26.42 11.52 -21.83
CA GLN A 788 -27.88 11.33 -21.87
C GLN A 788 -28.57 12.00 -20.66
N ALA A 789 -28.10 11.70 -19.45
CA ALA A 789 -28.72 12.19 -18.21
C ALA A 789 -28.71 13.73 -18.07
N CYS A 790 -27.68 14.41 -18.56
CA CYS A 790 -27.60 15.89 -18.55
C CYS A 790 -28.27 16.59 -19.73
N THR A 791 -28.88 15.85 -20.67
CA THR A 791 -29.53 16.40 -21.88
C THR A 791 -31.01 16.00 -22.03
N GLY A 792 -31.61 15.38 -21.01
CA GLY A 792 -33.06 15.10 -20.95
C GLY A 792 -33.46 13.81 -20.24
N GLY A 793 -32.52 12.89 -20.02
CA GLY A 793 -32.78 11.58 -19.41
C GLY A 793 -32.13 10.44 -20.19
N ILE A 794 -32.28 9.22 -19.69
CA ILE A 794 -31.71 8.03 -20.33
C ILE A 794 -32.53 7.70 -21.57
N VAL A 795 -31.87 7.34 -22.66
CA VAL A 795 -32.53 6.92 -23.91
C VAL A 795 -32.86 5.43 -23.82
N ASP A 796 -34.11 5.06 -24.05
CA ASP A 796 -34.48 3.68 -24.31
C ASP A 796 -34.08 3.29 -25.76
N PRO A 797 -33.17 2.32 -25.98
CA PRO A 797 -32.79 1.89 -27.31
C PRO A 797 -33.95 1.28 -28.12
N ALA A 798 -34.99 0.77 -27.48
CA ALA A 798 -36.10 0.10 -28.16
C ALA A 798 -37.11 1.10 -28.75
N SER A 799 -37.50 2.13 -28.00
CA SER A 799 -38.50 3.12 -28.44
C SER A 799 -37.95 4.52 -28.74
N GLY A 800 -36.66 4.79 -28.48
CA GLY A 800 -36.03 6.11 -28.59
C GLY A 800 -36.44 7.13 -27.53
N ARG A 801 -37.43 6.81 -26.69
CA ARG A 801 -37.99 7.71 -25.69
C ARG A 801 -36.99 7.99 -24.57
N ARG A 802 -37.04 9.21 -24.02
CA ARG A 802 -36.38 9.54 -22.76
C ARG A 802 -37.15 8.97 -21.58
N VAL A 803 -36.41 8.39 -20.63
CA VAL A 803 -36.91 7.92 -19.34
C VAL A 803 -36.06 8.49 -18.19
N SER A 804 -36.64 8.57 -17.00
CA SER A 804 -35.89 8.94 -15.79
C SER A 804 -34.87 7.85 -15.43
N ILE A 805 -33.84 8.20 -14.66
CA ILE A 805 -32.85 7.23 -14.17
C ILE A 805 -33.53 6.10 -13.39
N GLN A 806 -34.52 6.44 -12.56
CA GLN A 806 -35.29 5.50 -11.75
C GLN A 806 -36.10 4.52 -12.61
N GLU A 807 -36.70 5.00 -13.71
CA GLU A 807 -37.43 4.14 -14.65
C GLU A 807 -36.47 3.30 -15.52
N ALA A 808 -35.33 3.87 -15.92
CA ALA A 808 -34.28 3.16 -16.64
C ALA A 808 -33.70 1.98 -15.83
N CYS A 809 -33.57 2.13 -14.50
CA CYS A 809 -33.26 1.00 -13.60
C CYS A 809 -34.38 -0.04 -13.59
N ARG A 810 -35.64 0.38 -13.46
CA ARG A 810 -36.81 -0.52 -13.44
C ARG A 810 -36.97 -1.31 -14.75
N MET A 811 -36.55 -0.72 -15.87
CA MET A 811 -36.52 -1.34 -17.20
C MET A 811 -35.24 -2.15 -17.47
N GLY A 812 -34.24 -2.14 -16.57
CA GLY A 812 -32.96 -2.83 -16.77
C GLY A 812 -32.01 -2.19 -17.78
N ILE A 813 -32.29 -0.96 -18.24
CA ILE A 813 -31.46 -0.23 -19.21
C ILE A 813 -30.12 0.21 -18.58
N ILE A 814 -30.13 0.50 -17.27
CA ILE A 814 -28.94 0.82 -16.47
C ILE A 814 -28.95 0.08 -15.12
N THR A 815 -27.78 -0.14 -14.54
CA THR A 815 -27.64 -0.74 -13.20
C THR A 815 -27.83 0.27 -12.07
N GLU A 816 -28.19 -0.19 -10.87
CA GLU A 816 -28.35 0.65 -9.68
C GLU A 816 -27.05 1.41 -9.32
N ASP A 817 -25.89 0.74 -9.41
CA ASP A 817 -24.57 1.38 -9.24
C ASP A 817 -24.37 2.54 -10.23
N MET A 818 -24.66 2.33 -11.52
CA MET A 818 -24.56 3.37 -12.53
C MET A 818 -25.55 4.53 -12.25
N ALA A 819 -26.77 4.22 -11.81
CA ALA A 819 -27.75 5.22 -11.41
C ALA A 819 -27.28 6.10 -10.23
N THR A 820 -26.47 5.58 -9.30
CA THR A 820 -25.85 6.45 -8.27
C THR A 820 -24.88 7.46 -8.87
N LYS A 821 -24.05 7.04 -9.82
CA LYS A 821 -23.03 7.86 -10.49
C LYS A 821 -23.65 8.96 -11.36
N LEU A 822 -24.80 8.68 -11.97
CA LEU A 822 -25.50 9.59 -12.88
C LEU A 822 -26.29 10.72 -12.19
N LYS A 823 -26.43 10.72 -10.85
CA LYS A 823 -27.22 11.73 -10.11
C LYS A 823 -26.76 13.18 -10.35
N ALA A 824 -25.45 13.41 -10.50
CA ALA A 824 -24.92 14.74 -10.79
C ALA A 824 -25.28 15.21 -12.21
N ALA A 825 -25.25 14.30 -13.20
CA ALA A 825 -25.69 14.58 -14.56
C ALA A 825 -27.22 14.80 -14.63
N GLN A 826 -28.02 14.08 -13.84
CA GLN A 826 -29.46 14.33 -13.75
C GLN A 826 -29.78 15.73 -13.23
N LYS A 827 -29.03 16.22 -12.23
CA LYS A 827 -29.16 17.61 -11.73
C LYS A 827 -28.73 18.66 -12.75
N ALA A 828 -27.79 18.35 -13.64
CA ALA A 828 -27.40 19.24 -14.74
C ALA A 828 -28.53 19.52 -15.74
N TYR A 829 -29.57 18.67 -15.79
CA TYR A 829 -30.81 18.93 -16.53
C TYR A 829 -31.96 19.44 -15.63
N ILE A 830 -32.22 18.80 -14.48
CA ILE A 830 -33.35 19.18 -13.60
C ILE A 830 -33.15 20.56 -12.92
N GLY A 831 -31.89 20.97 -12.76
CA GLY A 831 -31.44 22.14 -12.02
C GLY A 831 -30.82 21.79 -10.66
N PHE A 832 -29.85 22.59 -10.23
CA PHE A 832 -29.28 22.52 -8.88
C PHE A 832 -30.06 23.46 -7.96
N GLU A 833 -31.01 22.92 -7.20
CA GLU A 833 -31.88 23.67 -6.29
C GLU A 833 -31.25 23.84 -4.90
N ASP A 834 -31.21 25.08 -4.39
CA ASP A 834 -30.91 25.38 -2.99
C ASP A 834 -32.19 25.42 -2.15
N VAL A 835 -32.19 24.64 -1.07
CA VAL A 835 -33.26 24.54 -0.05
C VAL A 835 -33.62 25.90 0.56
N LYS A 836 -32.68 26.86 0.63
CA LYS A 836 -32.97 28.20 1.16
C LYS A 836 -33.58 29.16 0.13
N MET A 837 -33.20 29.07 -1.14
CA MET A 837 -33.59 30.05 -2.17
C MET A 837 -34.65 29.56 -3.16
N LYS A 838 -34.89 28.25 -3.29
CA LYS A 838 -35.81 27.62 -4.29
C LYS A 838 -35.53 27.94 -5.77
N ARG A 839 -34.45 28.67 -6.03
CA ARG A 839 -33.89 28.95 -7.36
C ARG A 839 -33.15 27.71 -7.85
N LYS A 840 -33.25 27.41 -9.15
CA LYS A 840 -32.52 26.32 -9.79
C LYS A 840 -31.35 26.86 -10.59
N MET A 841 -30.14 26.53 -10.17
CA MET A 841 -28.92 26.92 -10.89
C MET A 841 -28.69 26.01 -12.10
N SER A 842 -28.27 26.62 -13.22
CA SER A 842 -27.74 25.95 -14.41
C SER A 842 -26.35 25.34 -14.15
N VAL A 843 -25.81 24.59 -15.12
CA VAL A 843 -24.48 23.95 -14.97
C VAL A 843 -23.33 24.95 -14.74
N PRO A 844 -23.20 26.05 -15.50
CA PRO A 844 -22.13 27.03 -15.25
C PRO A 844 -22.25 27.69 -13.87
N GLU A 845 -23.47 28.02 -13.44
CA GLU A 845 -23.74 28.62 -12.12
C GLU A 845 -23.42 27.64 -10.99
N ALA A 846 -23.78 26.36 -11.13
CA ALA A 846 -23.44 25.32 -10.16
C ALA A 846 -21.92 25.08 -10.03
N VAL A 847 -21.13 25.32 -11.08
CA VAL A 847 -19.66 25.32 -11.00
C VAL A 847 -19.15 26.59 -10.29
N LYS A 848 -19.69 27.75 -10.64
CA LYS A 848 -19.32 29.07 -10.08
C LYS A 848 -19.56 29.13 -8.57
N GLU A 849 -20.68 28.57 -8.10
CA GLU A 849 -21.06 28.47 -6.69
C GLU A 849 -20.52 27.18 -5.99
N MET A 850 -19.63 26.41 -6.66
CA MET A 850 -18.99 25.19 -6.12
C MET A 850 -19.93 24.01 -5.76
N TRP A 851 -21.16 23.97 -6.28
CA TRP A 851 -22.08 22.83 -6.16
C TRP A 851 -21.72 21.65 -7.07
N LEU A 852 -20.89 21.87 -8.08
CA LEU A 852 -20.44 20.87 -9.05
C LEU A 852 -18.93 21.03 -9.33
N PRO A 853 -18.10 19.98 -9.19
CA PRO A 853 -16.66 20.06 -9.49
C PRO A 853 -16.39 20.50 -10.93
N TYR A 854 -15.34 21.32 -11.11
CA TYR A 854 -15.02 21.98 -12.39
C TYR A 854 -14.93 21.00 -13.57
N GLU A 855 -14.29 19.84 -13.39
CA GLU A 855 -14.10 18.84 -14.43
C GLU A 855 -15.43 18.17 -14.82
N ALA A 856 -16.35 18.01 -13.88
CA ALA A 856 -17.68 17.46 -14.13
C ALA A 856 -18.57 18.49 -14.84
N GLY A 857 -18.56 19.74 -14.37
CA GLY A 857 -19.26 20.84 -15.02
C GLY A 857 -18.77 21.11 -16.43
N GLN A 858 -17.45 21.14 -16.65
CA GLN A 858 -16.85 21.27 -17.98
C GLN A 858 -17.34 20.17 -18.94
N ARG A 859 -17.40 18.90 -18.50
CA ARG A 859 -17.96 17.81 -19.32
C ARG A 859 -19.45 18.00 -19.61
N PHE A 860 -20.27 18.34 -18.60
CA PHE A 860 -21.71 18.51 -18.78
C PHE A 860 -22.03 19.73 -19.66
N MET A 861 -21.26 20.81 -19.56
CA MET A 861 -21.33 21.96 -20.47
C MET A 861 -20.93 21.56 -21.91
N GLU A 862 -19.83 20.82 -22.10
CA GLU A 862 -19.45 20.27 -23.41
C GLU A 862 -20.58 19.39 -23.99
N PHE A 863 -21.20 18.51 -23.20
CA PHE A 863 -22.30 17.63 -23.63
C PHE A 863 -23.59 18.40 -23.97
N GLN A 864 -23.94 19.44 -23.21
CA GLN A 864 -25.12 20.27 -23.48
C GLN A 864 -24.90 21.14 -24.73
N VAL A 865 -23.75 21.81 -24.84
CA VAL A 865 -23.41 22.65 -26.01
C VAL A 865 -23.52 21.85 -27.31
N VAL A 866 -22.92 20.66 -27.38
CA VAL A 866 -22.97 19.85 -28.62
C VAL A 866 -24.32 19.18 -28.91
N THR A 867 -25.28 19.25 -27.99
CA THR A 867 -26.67 18.77 -28.20
C THR A 867 -27.68 19.90 -28.44
N GLY A 868 -27.21 21.14 -28.63
CA GLY A 868 -28.07 22.30 -28.95
C GLY A 868 -27.98 23.48 -27.98
N GLY A 869 -26.93 23.58 -27.17
CA GLY A 869 -26.73 24.69 -26.22
C GLY A 869 -26.98 24.32 -24.75
N LEU A 870 -26.55 25.22 -23.86
CA LEU A 870 -26.60 25.04 -22.40
C LEU A 870 -28.04 25.01 -21.89
N TYR A 871 -28.35 24.16 -20.92
CA TYR A 871 -29.72 24.05 -20.42
C TYR A 871 -30.01 25.05 -19.28
N ASP A 872 -31.12 25.77 -19.41
CA ASP A 872 -31.70 26.64 -18.38
C ASP A 872 -32.82 25.87 -17.64
N PRO A 873 -32.61 25.49 -16.37
CA PRO A 873 -33.59 24.72 -15.60
C PRO A 873 -34.70 25.58 -14.96
N GLU A 874 -34.64 26.91 -15.07
CA GLU A 874 -35.70 27.85 -14.63
C GLU A 874 -36.66 28.15 -15.79
N MET A 875 -36.12 28.38 -16.99
CA MET A 875 -36.88 28.57 -18.23
C MET A 875 -37.31 27.24 -18.87
N GLY A 876 -36.66 26.12 -18.54
CA GLY A 876 -36.96 24.80 -19.06
C GLY A 876 -36.48 24.54 -20.49
N GLY A 877 -35.57 25.36 -21.01
CA GLY A 877 -35.12 25.34 -22.42
C GLY A 877 -33.62 25.58 -22.57
N ARG A 878 -33.11 25.50 -23.80
CA ARG A 878 -31.69 25.70 -24.11
C ARG A 878 -31.35 27.17 -24.40
N ARG A 879 -30.08 27.54 -24.17
CA ARG A 879 -29.51 28.85 -24.46
C ARG A 879 -28.25 28.75 -25.32
N THR A 880 -28.03 29.79 -26.12
CA THR A 880 -26.77 30.00 -26.84
C THR A 880 -25.61 30.27 -25.87
N ILE A 881 -24.36 30.12 -26.33
CA ILE A 881 -23.17 30.50 -25.54
C ILE A 881 -23.17 32.03 -25.35
N GLU A 882 -23.60 32.74 -26.37
CA GLU A 882 -23.72 34.19 -26.47
C GLU A 882 -24.70 34.75 -25.42
N ASP A 883 -25.81 34.06 -25.14
CA ASP A 883 -26.74 34.43 -24.06
C ASP A 883 -26.21 34.07 -22.68
N ALA A 884 -25.55 32.91 -22.52
CA ALA A 884 -24.89 32.55 -21.26
C ALA A 884 -23.77 33.55 -20.88
N LEU A 885 -23.08 34.14 -21.86
CA LEU A 885 -22.16 35.25 -21.67
C LEU A 885 -22.87 36.53 -21.22
N LYS A 886 -23.97 36.93 -21.87
CA LYS A 886 -24.78 38.10 -21.48
C LYS A 886 -25.34 37.97 -20.05
N MET A 887 -25.67 36.76 -19.61
CA MET A 887 -26.20 36.46 -18.29
C MET A 887 -25.12 36.26 -17.20
N GLY A 888 -23.82 36.35 -17.56
CA GLY A 888 -22.72 36.17 -16.61
C GLY A 888 -22.60 34.75 -16.04
N TRP A 889 -23.17 33.76 -16.74
CA TRP A 889 -23.01 32.33 -16.47
C TRP A 889 -21.61 31.84 -16.86
N LEU A 890 -21.09 32.37 -17.97
CA LEU A 890 -19.74 32.12 -18.48
C LEU A 890 -18.93 33.42 -18.48
N ASP A 891 -17.59 33.29 -18.41
CA ASP A 891 -16.68 34.33 -18.88
C ASP A 891 -16.34 34.11 -20.36
N GLY A 892 -15.77 35.12 -21.02
CA GLY A 892 -15.42 35.05 -22.45
C GLY A 892 -14.43 33.94 -22.79
N ARG A 893 -13.58 33.50 -21.84
CA ARG A 893 -12.62 32.42 -22.04
C ARG A 893 -13.31 31.06 -21.99
N ALA A 894 -14.25 30.87 -21.07
CA ALA A 894 -15.09 29.67 -20.97
C ALA A 894 -16.02 29.53 -22.18
N GLY A 895 -16.61 30.65 -22.64
CA GLY A 895 -17.40 30.68 -23.88
C GLY A 895 -16.58 30.23 -25.09
N GLN A 896 -15.42 30.86 -25.33
CA GLN A 896 -14.53 30.51 -26.45
C GLN A 896 -14.06 29.04 -26.40
N LYS A 897 -13.75 28.52 -25.20
CA LYS A 897 -13.31 27.14 -24.96
C LYS A 897 -14.43 26.11 -25.22
N LEU A 898 -15.68 26.46 -24.93
CA LEU A 898 -16.84 25.61 -25.24
C LEU A 898 -17.20 25.66 -26.74
N GLN A 899 -16.92 26.77 -27.41
CA GLN A 899 -17.24 26.96 -28.83
C GLN A 899 -16.22 26.30 -29.79
N ASP A 900 -14.91 26.36 -29.50
CA ASP A 900 -13.90 25.65 -30.31
C ASP A 900 -13.77 24.18 -29.91
N THR A 901 -14.34 23.32 -30.76
CA THR A 901 -14.38 21.86 -30.60
C THR A 901 -13.00 21.18 -30.55
N LYS A 902 -11.92 21.86 -30.95
CA LYS A 902 -10.54 21.35 -30.82
C LYS A 902 -10.09 21.24 -29.36
N TYR A 903 -10.66 22.04 -28.46
CA TYR A 903 -10.36 22.01 -27.02
C TYR A 903 -11.33 21.13 -26.21
N HIS A 904 -12.32 20.50 -26.85
CA HIS A 904 -13.23 19.56 -26.18
C HIS A 904 -12.47 18.32 -25.70
N THR A 905 -12.78 17.89 -24.48
CA THR A 905 -11.92 16.95 -23.77
C THR A 905 -12.15 15.51 -24.29
N LYS A 906 -11.08 14.81 -24.71
CA LYS A 906 -11.13 13.46 -25.32
C LYS A 906 -11.36 12.33 -24.28
N ASN A 907 -12.50 12.41 -23.60
CA ASN A 907 -12.88 11.56 -22.47
C ASN A 907 -13.32 10.14 -22.82
N LEU A 908 -13.64 9.85 -24.08
CA LEU A 908 -14.22 8.57 -24.51
C LEU A 908 -13.18 7.70 -25.20
N THR A 909 -13.31 6.37 -25.08
CA THR A 909 -12.64 5.41 -25.96
C THR A 909 -13.59 5.03 -27.09
N CYS A 910 -13.21 5.31 -28.35
CA CYS A 910 -14.00 4.95 -29.52
C CYS A 910 -14.21 3.42 -29.59
N PRO A 911 -15.44 2.89 -29.49
CA PRO A 911 -15.64 1.43 -29.41
C PRO A 911 -15.20 0.68 -30.67
N LYS A 912 -15.25 1.30 -31.85
CA LYS A 912 -14.78 0.72 -33.14
C LYS A 912 -13.27 0.81 -33.37
N SER A 913 -12.64 1.96 -33.06
CA SER A 913 -11.21 2.19 -33.37
C SER A 913 -10.27 2.08 -32.17
N LYS A 914 -10.81 1.98 -30.96
CA LYS A 914 -10.13 1.93 -29.65
C LYS A 914 -9.23 3.14 -29.31
N LEU A 915 -9.28 4.23 -30.10
CA LEU A 915 -8.58 5.51 -29.79
C LEU A 915 -9.40 6.42 -28.87
N LYS A 916 -8.74 7.38 -28.19
CA LYS A 916 -9.43 8.42 -27.42
C LYS A 916 -10.05 9.51 -28.32
N ILE A 917 -11.32 9.82 -28.08
CA ILE A 917 -12.13 10.80 -28.83
C ILE A 917 -12.95 11.69 -27.88
N SER A 918 -13.37 12.87 -28.35
CA SER A 918 -14.34 13.73 -27.66
C SER A 918 -15.78 13.26 -27.91
N TYR A 919 -16.75 13.77 -27.13
CA TYR A 919 -18.17 13.45 -27.36
C TYR A 919 -18.71 14.07 -28.66
N LYS A 920 -18.16 15.22 -29.10
CA LYS A 920 -18.44 15.78 -30.44
C LYS A 920 -17.96 14.83 -31.54
N GLU A 921 -16.73 14.34 -31.46
CA GLU A 921 -16.19 13.35 -32.41
C GLU A 921 -16.99 12.04 -32.41
N ALA A 922 -17.60 11.65 -31.29
CA ALA A 922 -18.49 10.50 -31.22
C ALA A 922 -19.86 10.77 -31.88
N LEU A 923 -20.45 11.96 -31.68
CA LEU A 923 -21.70 12.39 -32.31
C LEU A 923 -21.58 12.62 -33.83
N ASP A 924 -20.40 13.03 -34.30
CA ASP A 924 -20.13 13.20 -35.73
C ASP A 924 -19.89 11.87 -36.47
N ASN A 925 -19.69 10.77 -35.74
CA ASN A 925 -19.40 9.43 -36.28
C ASN A 925 -20.42 8.36 -35.85
N CYS A 926 -21.59 8.76 -35.36
CA CYS A 926 -22.67 7.83 -35.01
C CYS A 926 -23.60 7.55 -36.20
N LEU A 927 -24.18 6.35 -36.23
CA LEU A 927 -25.35 6.05 -37.07
C LEU A 927 -26.60 6.65 -36.43
N THR A 928 -27.66 6.86 -37.21
CA THR A 928 -29.01 7.20 -36.71
C THR A 928 -30.00 6.18 -37.25
N GLU A 929 -30.88 5.63 -36.41
CA GLU A 929 -31.90 4.66 -36.82
C GLU A 929 -33.16 5.39 -37.32
N GLU A 930 -33.58 5.12 -38.56
CA GLU A 930 -34.71 5.82 -39.20
C GLU A 930 -36.07 5.61 -38.50
N SER A 931 -36.25 4.48 -37.82
CA SER A 931 -37.52 4.09 -37.17
C SER A 931 -37.73 4.66 -35.77
N THR A 932 -36.66 5.08 -35.07
CA THR A 932 -36.73 5.60 -33.69
C THR A 932 -36.01 6.93 -33.49
N GLY A 933 -35.20 7.38 -34.45
CA GLY A 933 -34.30 8.52 -34.30
C GLY A 933 -33.08 8.25 -33.41
N VAL A 934 -32.93 7.05 -32.84
CA VAL A 934 -31.84 6.74 -31.91
C VAL A 934 -30.49 6.81 -32.60
N LYS A 935 -29.58 7.60 -32.02
CA LYS A 935 -28.18 7.63 -32.43
C LYS A 935 -27.38 6.51 -31.79
N MET A 936 -26.59 5.83 -32.61
CA MET A 936 -25.87 4.62 -32.27
C MET A 936 -24.37 4.77 -32.57
N LEU A 937 -23.52 4.61 -31.57
CA LEU A 937 -22.07 4.57 -31.79
C LEU A 937 -21.63 3.15 -32.15
N GLN A 938 -20.87 3.00 -33.23
CA GLN A 938 -20.41 1.68 -33.68
C GLN A 938 -19.35 1.09 -32.74
N ALA A 939 -19.47 -0.21 -32.44
CA ALA A 939 -18.54 -0.99 -31.65
C ALA A 939 -18.17 -2.32 -32.34
N SER A 940 -16.95 -2.80 -32.10
CA SER A 940 -16.46 -4.11 -32.53
C SER A 940 -15.58 -4.70 -31.44
N SER A 941 -15.51 -6.04 -31.39
CA SER A 941 -14.60 -6.78 -30.52
C SER A 941 -13.13 -6.62 -30.93
N VAL A 942 -12.84 -6.25 -32.18
CA VAL A 942 -11.50 -6.01 -32.74
C VAL A 942 -11.38 -4.55 -33.19
N SER A 943 -10.20 -3.91 -33.04
CA SER A 943 -10.04 -2.53 -33.55
C SER A 943 -10.02 -2.51 -35.08
N SER A 944 -10.82 -1.62 -35.69
CA SER A 944 -10.78 -1.33 -37.12
C SER A 944 -9.47 -0.65 -37.60
N ARG A 945 -8.46 -0.54 -36.72
CA ARG A 945 -7.09 -0.08 -37.02
C ARG A 945 -6.01 -1.13 -36.73
N GLY A 946 -6.38 -2.41 -36.55
CA GLY A 946 -5.43 -3.52 -36.35
C GLY A 946 -4.77 -3.55 -34.97
N ILE A 947 -5.26 -2.75 -34.02
CA ILE A 947 -4.81 -2.76 -32.61
C ILE A 947 -5.58 -3.86 -31.86
N SER A 948 -4.87 -4.75 -31.16
CA SER A 948 -5.54 -5.76 -30.33
C SER A 948 -6.44 -5.10 -29.28
N SER A 949 -7.64 -5.64 -29.06
CA SER A 949 -8.59 -5.08 -28.12
C SER A 949 -8.15 -5.39 -26.68
N PRO A 950 -7.94 -4.38 -25.81
CA PRO A 950 -7.52 -4.62 -24.43
C PRO A 950 -8.61 -5.27 -23.57
N TYR A 951 -9.83 -5.38 -24.10
CA TYR A 951 -11.00 -5.92 -23.43
C TYR A 951 -11.21 -7.42 -23.69
N ASN A 952 -10.49 -8.01 -24.67
CA ASN A 952 -10.75 -9.38 -25.12
C ASN A 952 -9.60 -10.33 -24.72
N VAL A 953 -9.52 -10.67 -23.43
CA VAL A 953 -8.45 -11.50 -22.83
C VAL A 953 -8.67 -13.02 -23.06
N ALA A 954 -9.83 -13.41 -23.61
CA ALA A 954 -10.27 -14.80 -23.68
C ALA A 954 -10.68 -15.27 -25.10
N SER A 955 -10.01 -14.80 -26.17
CA SER A 955 -10.20 -15.34 -27.53
C SER A 955 -8.97 -15.15 -28.43
N ALA A 956 -7.92 -15.96 -28.21
CA ALA A 956 -6.78 -16.10 -29.11
C ALA A 956 -6.31 -17.57 -29.15
N PRO A 957 -6.67 -18.37 -30.18
CA PRO A 957 -6.25 -19.76 -30.30
C PRO A 957 -4.76 -19.89 -30.66
N GLY A 958 -3.91 -19.94 -29.62
CA GLY A 958 -2.51 -20.36 -29.73
C GLY A 958 -1.49 -19.26 -30.01
N SER A 959 -0.74 -18.88 -28.97
CA SER A 959 0.65 -18.44 -29.06
C SER A 959 1.35 -18.70 -27.72
N THR A 960 2.58 -19.19 -27.76
CA THR A 960 3.28 -19.74 -26.58
C THR A 960 4.13 -18.71 -25.83
N THR A 961 4.52 -19.06 -24.60
CA THR A 961 5.37 -18.25 -23.72
C THR A 961 6.76 -17.94 -24.30
N GLY A 962 7.21 -16.67 -24.31
CA GLY A 962 8.59 -16.36 -24.70
C GLY A 962 9.09 -14.91 -24.61
N SER A 963 9.59 -14.51 -23.44
CA SER A 963 10.80 -13.68 -23.23
C SER A 963 10.98 -12.25 -23.81
N ARG A 964 11.51 -11.38 -22.92
CA ARG A 964 12.39 -10.20 -23.16
C ARG A 964 11.84 -8.88 -23.74
N SER A 965 11.65 -7.94 -22.80
CA SER A 965 12.42 -6.68 -22.68
C SER A 965 12.73 -5.81 -23.93
N GLY A 966 12.26 -4.55 -23.91
CA GLY A 966 13.12 -3.41 -24.26
C GLY A 966 12.53 -2.23 -25.05
N SER A 967 12.66 -1.04 -24.46
CA SER A 967 13.05 0.23 -25.13
C SER A 967 12.10 1.01 -26.06
N ARG A 968 11.81 2.24 -25.57
CA ARG A 968 11.80 3.54 -26.30
C ARG A 968 10.56 3.94 -27.12
N ARG A 969 10.45 5.26 -27.31
CA ARG A 969 9.32 6.04 -27.86
C ARG A 969 9.88 7.12 -28.79
N SER A 970 9.15 7.43 -29.88
CA SER A 970 9.42 8.52 -30.86
C SER A 970 10.62 8.24 -31.81
N SER A 971 10.64 8.64 -33.10
CA SER A 971 9.86 9.66 -33.83
C SER A 971 9.77 9.44 -35.36
N ARG A 972 8.65 9.87 -35.97
CA ARG A 972 8.50 10.59 -37.27
C ARG A 972 9.07 10.06 -38.62
N ARG A 973 8.20 10.22 -39.64
CA ARG A 973 8.41 10.53 -41.09
C ARG A 973 8.68 9.41 -42.13
N ASN A 974 7.77 9.39 -43.10
CA ASN A 974 7.95 9.28 -44.56
C ASN A 974 8.79 8.15 -45.21
N SER A 975 8.04 7.30 -45.94
CA SER A 975 8.08 7.22 -47.42
C SER A 975 8.88 6.09 -48.10
N LEU A 976 8.16 5.46 -49.04
CA LEU A 976 8.57 4.65 -50.19
C LEU A 976 9.09 3.22 -49.99
N ASP A 977 8.48 2.37 -50.81
CA ASP A 977 8.76 0.98 -51.14
C ASP A 977 10.22 0.65 -51.47
N LEU A 978 10.60 -0.61 -51.26
CA LEU A 978 10.76 -1.58 -52.36
C LEU A 978 11.12 -3.00 -51.84
N GLY A 979 10.68 -4.02 -52.57
CA GLY A 979 11.48 -5.25 -52.74
C GLY A 979 11.56 -6.28 -51.60
N SER A 980 10.46 -6.99 -51.33
CA SER A 980 10.56 -8.48 -51.23
C SER A 980 11.04 -9.02 -52.59
N PRO A 981 11.71 -10.21 -52.72
CA PRO A 981 11.22 -11.45 -52.09
C PRO A 981 12.25 -12.60 -51.80
N ILE A 982 11.74 -13.71 -51.23
CA ILE A 982 12.17 -15.12 -51.48
C ILE A 982 13.59 -15.55 -51.04
N SER A 983 13.90 -16.81 -50.73
CA SER A 983 13.20 -17.95 -50.08
C SER A 983 14.23 -19.09 -49.95
N SER A 984 13.93 -20.13 -49.14
CA SER A 984 14.62 -21.44 -49.16
C SER A 984 16.07 -21.46 -48.62
N SER A 985 16.63 -22.57 -48.10
CA SER A 985 16.01 -23.79 -47.56
C SER A 985 17.02 -24.69 -46.79
N VAL A 986 16.48 -25.68 -46.06
CA VAL A 986 16.98 -27.06 -45.96
C VAL A 986 18.22 -27.42 -45.06
N SER A 987 17.90 -28.22 -44.03
CA SER A 987 18.63 -29.42 -43.52
C SER A 987 19.84 -29.37 -42.54
N ARG A 988 19.52 -29.82 -41.32
CA ARG A 988 20.00 -31.06 -40.64
C ARG A 988 21.37 -31.14 -39.93
N TYR A 989 21.37 -32.03 -38.93
CA TYR A 989 22.46 -32.75 -38.24
C TYR A 989 23.30 -32.07 -37.13
N SER A 990 22.78 -32.20 -35.90
CA SER A 990 23.28 -33.13 -34.86
C SER A 990 24.74 -33.12 -34.33
N ILE A 991 24.81 -33.11 -32.98
CA ILE A 991 25.74 -33.86 -32.08
C ILE A 991 27.07 -33.21 -31.60
N SER A 992 27.43 -33.59 -30.37
CA SER A 992 28.72 -33.45 -29.63
C SER A 992 29.15 -32.09 -29.04
N SER A 993 28.72 -31.86 -27.79
CA SER A 993 29.54 -31.91 -26.55
C SER A 993 30.96 -31.30 -26.45
N PHE A 994 31.23 -30.74 -25.26
CA PHE A 994 32.51 -30.19 -24.74
C PHE A 994 32.96 -28.85 -25.37
N ASN A 995 33.74 -27.97 -24.69
CA ASN A 995 34.45 -28.15 -23.42
C ASN A 995 34.55 -26.86 -22.55
N SER A 996 34.87 -27.07 -21.26
CA SER A 996 35.59 -26.18 -20.32
C SER A 996 35.41 -24.65 -20.37
N PHE A 997 34.90 -24.07 -19.28
CA PHE A 997 35.34 -22.75 -18.80
C PHE A 997 36.84 -22.76 -18.46
N GLN A 998 37.54 -21.63 -18.63
CA GLN A 998 38.70 -21.30 -17.81
C GLN A 998 38.73 -19.81 -17.48
N THR A 999 39.24 -19.47 -16.30
CA THR A 999 39.20 -18.13 -15.70
C THR A 999 40.48 -17.33 -15.93
N LYS A 1000 40.35 -15.99 -16.01
CA LYS A 1000 41.11 -15.00 -15.23
C LYS A 1000 40.91 -13.56 -15.73
N SER A 1001 40.20 -12.76 -14.93
CA SER A 1001 40.74 -11.52 -14.33
C SER A 1001 39.91 -11.18 -13.09
#